data_AF-A0A1N6WRI8-F1
#
_entry.id   AF-A0A1N6WRI8-F1
#
_cell.length_a   1.000
_cell.length_b   1.000
_cell.length_c   1.000
_cell.angle_alpha   90.00
_cell.angle_beta   90.00
_cell.angle_gamma   90.00
#
_symmetry.space_group_name_H-M   'P 1'
#
loop_
_entity.id
_entity.type
_entity.pdbx_description
1 polymer ?
#
loop_
_entity_poly.entity_id
_entity_poly.type
_entity_poly.pdbx_seq_one_letter_code
_entity_poly.pdbx_strand_id
1 'polypeptide(L)'
;MRIRAGLCVAAMLAAGLVGAAPAAAADVGSATVVPVQVTGDPAERFNLVMLGDGYTEADMPTFRANVEKHLNTLWTIEPFKSYRSYFNVYAIEIISAESGVDCDPGLGDPQRDTVLGMGFWGGCNPNSVQRLLGVNGAAANRYADLAIGTNRGNRQLIALANSDTYGGAGGANATASGGNALSALIGPHEIGHSLGGLQDEYDYYARGVAGDTYEGPEPSSAHHTLLTEQQMRDTQAKWWRWLGEPSESGGTIGRYEGGLYLQKGVWRPSQHSMMKSLGFYFDQVAREQMTERIASRVDILAGGTETDQPIGADRVVRVETLHPVSHELTVGWTVDGTAVPGTGNARDLDLRTLRLTPGTHTVTATVTDPTPFVRDPALRDSPSLTQRRTWTVDTRVATPTTNEPLAITASTATDRPVGAQDVVYVETTHTTDRIPVVSWTLDGRPVANPGHDGDLELAPLNLARGAHQLTATVTDPQTGESVTRSWTVDANRPDVDYDLSEPLLTTAKPGKPTEYVYNGPFTMGLAGTDDSPGQVTAEFRLDGDGWHNYYGSPSDAKAPFQFSATGTVVDDLVYGNLGSGGLSMSSFAPRSPGYGRHTVEYRGIDAVGNIGSAGKFVATLIPSPPTCTDVISGPRTGALVVTSGVTCLRAATVTGSVTVRPGAALVVERSSITGAVSATGATAVELLNSSVRGAVAVTGTTGHVTAVGTRVEGALLLTGNATGTTAAILAGNDVTSLHCSGNSPAPVDLGAPNTVRGGTSGQCPGL
;
A
#
# COMPACT_ATOMS: atom_id res chain seq x y z
N MET A 1 67.35 18.18 -28.66
CA MET A 1 66.93 16.77 -28.43
C MET A 1 65.72 16.53 -29.30
N ARG A 2 65.85 15.67 -30.31
CA ARG A 2 64.86 15.38 -31.37
C ARG A 2 63.93 14.24 -30.95
N ILE A 3 62.73 14.19 -31.53
CA ILE A 3 61.93 13.02 -32.02
C ILE A 3 60.46 13.48 -32.03
N ARG A 4 59.92 13.98 -33.16
CA ARG A 4 59.27 13.26 -34.29
C ARG A 4 57.88 12.70 -33.93
N ALA A 5 56.85 13.44 -34.31
CA ALA A 5 55.50 12.93 -34.52
C ALA A 5 55.41 12.30 -35.92
N GLY A 6 55.01 11.03 -35.98
CA GLY A 6 54.76 10.28 -37.21
C GLY A 6 53.27 10.31 -37.55
N LEU A 7 52.96 10.72 -38.77
CA LEU A 7 51.64 10.74 -39.39
C LEU A 7 51.36 9.33 -39.95
N CYS A 8 50.34 8.62 -39.46
CA CYS A 8 49.82 7.41 -40.11
C CYS A 8 48.45 7.71 -40.72
N VAL A 9 48.38 7.53 -42.04
CA VAL A 9 47.18 7.66 -42.87
C VAL A 9 46.28 6.44 -42.64
N ALA A 10 45.06 6.67 -42.17
CA ALA A 10 44.03 5.64 -42.06
C ALA A 10 43.22 5.56 -43.38
N ALA A 11 43.08 4.35 -43.91
CA ALA A 11 42.25 4.05 -45.06
C ALA A 11 40.76 4.16 -44.69
N MET A 12 39.98 4.94 -45.44
CA MET A 12 38.53 4.99 -45.31
C MET A 12 37.90 3.74 -45.96
N LEU A 13 37.31 2.88 -45.15
CA LEU A 13 36.32 1.90 -45.58
C LEU A 13 34.95 2.60 -45.65
N ALA A 14 34.41 2.72 -46.84
CA ALA A 14 33.03 3.16 -47.05
C ALA A 14 32.08 2.03 -46.63
N ALA A 15 31.50 2.14 -45.43
CA ALA A 15 30.35 1.32 -45.03
C ALA A 15 29.08 1.97 -45.60
N GLY A 16 28.38 1.24 -46.49
CA GLY A 16 27.08 1.67 -47.00
C GLY A 16 26.06 1.76 -45.88
N LEU A 17 25.45 2.94 -45.74
CA LEU A 17 24.25 3.14 -44.94
C LEU A 17 23.09 2.42 -45.65
N VAL A 18 22.75 1.21 -45.20
CA VAL A 18 21.44 0.63 -45.49
C VAL A 18 20.43 1.42 -44.66
N GLY A 19 19.70 2.33 -45.32
CA GLY A 19 18.58 3.00 -44.68
C GLY A 19 17.53 1.96 -44.29
N ALA A 20 17.31 1.79 -42.98
CA ALA A 20 16.18 1.03 -42.48
C ALA A 20 14.90 1.66 -43.04
N ALA A 21 14.06 0.86 -43.69
CA ALA A 21 12.73 1.31 -44.07
C ALA A 21 11.96 1.74 -42.79
N PRO A 22 11.14 2.80 -42.84
CA PRO A 22 10.29 3.15 -41.71
C PRO A 22 9.39 1.95 -41.39
N ALA A 23 9.36 1.55 -40.11
CA ALA A 23 8.41 0.55 -39.65
C ALA A 23 6.99 1.02 -39.98
N ALA A 24 6.18 0.15 -40.58
CA ALA A 24 4.77 0.45 -40.81
C ALA A 24 4.07 0.61 -39.46
N ALA A 25 3.19 1.61 -39.35
CA ALA A 25 2.36 1.81 -38.15
C ALA A 25 1.49 0.57 -37.90
N ALA A 26 1.28 0.23 -36.64
CA ALA A 26 0.46 -0.92 -36.27
C ALA A 26 -1.02 -0.68 -36.61
N ASP A 27 -1.72 -1.71 -37.09
CA ASP A 27 -3.14 -1.62 -37.44
C ASP A 27 -4.02 -1.53 -36.17
N VAL A 28 -5.11 -0.76 -36.23
CA VAL A 28 -6.12 -0.72 -35.15
C VAL A 28 -6.66 -2.12 -34.88
N GLY A 29 -6.75 -2.47 -33.59
CA GLY A 29 -7.17 -3.80 -33.13
C GLY A 29 -6.09 -4.88 -33.23
N SER A 30 -4.90 -4.56 -33.76
CA SER A 30 -3.75 -5.43 -33.58
C SER A 30 -3.42 -5.54 -32.09
N ALA A 31 -3.03 -6.75 -31.68
CA ALA A 31 -2.76 -7.06 -30.28
C ALA A 31 -1.48 -7.86 -30.12
N THR A 32 -0.68 -7.51 -29.11
CA THR A 32 0.52 -8.26 -28.71
C THR A 32 0.32 -8.82 -27.30
N VAL A 33 0.56 -10.13 -27.12
CA VAL A 33 0.57 -10.76 -25.79
C VAL A 33 1.97 -10.66 -25.21
N VAL A 34 2.10 -9.95 -24.10
CA VAL A 34 3.36 -9.75 -23.37
C VAL A 34 3.27 -10.50 -22.05
N PRO A 35 4.03 -11.60 -21.86
CA PRO A 35 4.18 -12.24 -20.56
C PRO A 35 4.95 -11.28 -19.63
N VAL A 36 4.31 -10.83 -18.55
CA VAL A 36 4.91 -9.92 -17.55
C VAL A 36 5.49 -10.71 -16.38
N GLN A 37 4.83 -11.81 -16.02
CA GLN A 37 5.28 -12.76 -15.01
C GLN A 37 4.73 -14.15 -15.36
N VAL A 38 5.60 -15.15 -15.45
CA VAL A 38 5.18 -16.54 -15.68
C VAL A 38 5.87 -17.43 -14.64
N THR A 39 5.07 -18.06 -13.78
CA THR A 39 5.52 -18.86 -12.62
C THR A 39 5.17 -20.34 -12.77
N GLY A 40 4.54 -20.72 -13.88
CA GLY A 40 4.18 -22.10 -14.21
C GLY A 40 3.27 -22.17 -15.43
N ASP A 41 2.83 -23.38 -15.79
CA ASP A 41 1.86 -23.58 -16.86
C ASP A 41 0.60 -22.73 -16.59
N PRO A 42 0.10 -21.95 -17.56
CA PRO A 42 -1.13 -21.19 -17.41
C PRO A 42 -2.35 -22.01 -16.98
N ALA A 43 -2.41 -23.31 -17.29
CA ALA A 43 -3.47 -24.20 -16.85
C ALA A 43 -3.45 -24.46 -15.33
N GLU A 44 -2.28 -24.36 -14.70
CA GLU A 44 -2.02 -24.68 -13.28
C GLU A 44 -1.81 -23.43 -12.41
N ARG A 45 -2.03 -22.24 -12.98
CA ARG A 45 -1.87 -20.96 -12.29
C ARG A 45 -3.15 -20.15 -12.37
N PHE A 46 -3.28 -19.22 -11.44
CA PHE A 46 -4.28 -18.17 -11.59
C PHE A 46 -3.70 -17.07 -12.50
N ASN A 47 -4.43 -16.69 -13.54
CA ASN A 47 -3.91 -15.81 -14.58
C ASN A 47 -4.52 -14.41 -14.45
N LEU A 48 -3.69 -13.40 -14.22
CA LEU A 48 -4.10 -12.01 -14.32
C LEU A 48 -3.85 -11.51 -15.75
N VAL A 49 -4.90 -11.11 -16.45
CA VAL A 49 -4.79 -10.60 -17.82
C VAL A 49 -5.15 -9.12 -17.84
N MET A 50 -4.15 -8.29 -18.10
CA MET A 50 -4.25 -6.84 -18.20
C MET A 50 -4.53 -6.45 -19.65
N LEU A 51 -5.60 -5.68 -19.89
CA LEU A 51 -6.02 -5.24 -21.23
C LEU A 51 -5.95 -3.71 -21.30
N GLY A 52 -5.45 -3.15 -22.39
CA GLY A 52 -5.50 -1.70 -22.64
C GLY A 52 -6.67 -1.32 -23.55
N ASP A 53 -7.37 -0.23 -23.24
CA ASP A 53 -8.31 0.42 -24.16
C ASP A 53 -8.11 1.93 -24.22
N GLY A 54 -8.31 2.51 -25.41
CA GLY A 54 -8.05 3.94 -25.63
C GLY A 54 -6.57 4.29 -25.66
N TYR A 55 -5.67 3.31 -25.78
CA TYR A 55 -4.24 3.52 -26.00
C TYR A 55 -3.94 3.32 -27.49
N THR A 56 -3.47 4.37 -28.16
CA THR A 56 -2.95 4.27 -29.53
C THR A 56 -1.54 3.64 -29.51
N GLU A 57 -0.96 3.39 -30.69
CA GLU A 57 0.44 2.95 -30.78
C GLU A 57 1.42 3.88 -30.04
N ALA A 58 1.16 5.19 -30.09
CA ALA A 58 1.96 6.19 -29.39
C ALA A 58 1.79 6.13 -27.84
N ASP A 59 0.67 5.62 -27.36
CA ASP A 59 0.34 5.54 -25.93
C ASP A 59 0.78 4.21 -25.29
N MET A 60 1.30 3.25 -26.07
CA MET A 60 1.74 1.95 -25.53
C MET A 60 2.77 2.06 -24.39
N PRO A 61 3.74 2.99 -24.41
CA PRO A 61 4.61 3.23 -23.24
C PRO A 61 3.82 3.61 -21.98
N THR A 62 2.76 4.42 -22.11
CA THR A 62 1.87 4.79 -21.00
C THR A 62 1.09 3.58 -20.51
N PHE A 63 0.56 2.73 -21.40
CA PHE A 63 -0.11 1.48 -21.01
C PHE A 63 0.82 0.58 -20.19
N ARG A 64 2.06 0.36 -20.65
CA ARG A 64 3.06 -0.45 -19.94
C ARG A 64 3.38 0.11 -18.56
N ALA A 65 3.57 1.44 -18.46
CA ALA A 65 3.80 2.11 -17.18
C ALA A 65 2.61 1.96 -16.22
N ASN A 66 1.37 2.06 -16.75
CA ASN A 66 0.17 1.84 -15.97
C ASN A 66 0.07 0.39 -15.48
N VAL A 67 0.35 -0.60 -16.34
CA VAL A 67 0.40 -2.02 -15.95
C VAL A 67 1.43 -2.25 -14.85
N GLU A 68 2.65 -1.74 -15.03
CA GLU A 68 3.72 -1.84 -14.04
C GLU A 68 3.31 -1.24 -12.69
N LYS A 69 2.74 -0.03 -12.68
CA LYS A 69 2.22 0.62 -11.46
C LYS A 69 1.17 -0.23 -10.75
N HIS A 70 0.20 -0.77 -11.49
CA HIS A 70 -0.86 -1.62 -10.92
C HIS A 70 -0.30 -2.90 -10.30
N LEU A 71 0.63 -3.56 -10.99
CA LEU A 71 1.24 -4.78 -10.49
C LEU A 71 2.13 -4.51 -9.28
N ASN A 72 2.94 -3.46 -9.31
CA ASN A 72 3.80 -3.11 -8.17
C ASN A 72 2.96 -2.83 -6.92
N THR A 73 1.86 -2.08 -7.04
CA THR A 73 0.93 -1.86 -5.90
C THR A 73 0.23 -3.16 -5.49
N LEU A 74 -0.21 -4.00 -6.42
CA LEU A 74 -0.86 -5.27 -6.08
C LEU A 74 0.08 -6.17 -5.25
N TRP A 75 1.35 -6.25 -5.62
CA TRP A 75 2.36 -7.07 -4.93
C TRP A 75 2.85 -6.49 -3.61
N THR A 76 2.42 -5.30 -3.21
CA THR A 76 2.63 -4.80 -1.83
C THR A 76 1.53 -5.23 -0.87
N ILE A 77 0.38 -5.67 -1.38
CA ILE A 77 -0.83 -5.94 -0.61
C ILE A 77 -0.92 -7.43 -0.28
N GLU A 78 -1.12 -7.77 0.99
CA GLU A 78 -1.43 -9.14 1.37
C GLU A 78 -2.90 -9.50 1.05
N PRO A 79 -3.20 -10.72 0.58
CA PRO A 79 -2.30 -11.87 0.42
C PRO A 79 -1.63 -11.97 -0.96
N PHE A 80 -1.85 -11.02 -1.87
CA PHE A 80 -1.26 -11.07 -3.22
C PHE A 80 0.27 -11.12 -3.19
N LYS A 81 0.88 -10.41 -2.23
CA LYS A 81 2.32 -10.47 -1.97
C LYS A 81 2.78 -11.89 -1.64
N SER A 82 2.30 -12.48 -0.54
CA SER A 82 2.67 -13.85 -0.11
C SER A 82 2.42 -14.95 -1.15
N TYR A 83 1.41 -14.77 -2.01
CA TYR A 83 0.99 -15.75 -3.00
C TYR A 83 1.34 -15.35 -4.44
N ARG A 84 2.25 -14.38 -4.64
CA ARG A 84 2.63 -13.87 -5.96
C ARG A 84 3.02 -14.97 -6.95
N SER A 85 3.65 -16.05 -6.47
CA SER A 85 4.06 -17.21 -7.26
C SER A 85 2.87 -18.02 -7.83
N TYR A 86 1.66 -17.86 -7.30
CA TYR A 86 0.45 -18.55 -7.78
C TYR A 86 -0.11 -17.87 -9.03
N PHE A 87 0.39 -16.68 -9.36
CA PHE A 87 -0.08 -15.86 -10.46
C PHE A 87 0.86 -15.90 -11.66
N ASN A 88 0.27 -16.16 -12.83
CA ASN A 88 0.80 -15.68 -14.09
C ASN A 88 0.19 -14.31 -14.41
N VAL A 89 0.93 -13.45 -15.11
CA VAL A 89 0.49 -12.13 -15.54
C VAL A 89 0.79 -11.93 -17.02
N TYR A 90 -0.24 -11.58 -17.79
CA TYR A 90 -0.16 -11.25 -19.20
C TYR A 90 -0.71 -9.85 -19.44
N ALA A 91 0.04 -9.01 -20.15
CA ALA A 91 -0.47 -7.77 -20.72
C ALA A 91 -0.83 -8.00 -22.19
N ILE A 92 -2.04 -7.60 -22.58
CA ILE A 92 -2.47 -7.60 -23.97
C ILE A 92 -2.45 -6.16 -24.45
N GLU A 93 -1.43 -5.83 -25.24
CA GLU A 93 -1.23 -4.50 -25.81
C GLU A 93 -2.11 -4.38 -27.05
N ILE A 94 -3.23 -3.66 -26.93
CA ILE A 94 -4.24 -3.54 -27.99
C ILE A 94 -4.20 -2.11 -28.54
N ILE A 95 -3.96 -1.96 -29.84
CA ILE A 95 -3.91 -0.65 -30.48
C ILE A 95 -5.32 -0.12 -30.73
N SER A 96 -5.72 0.96 -30.03
CA SER A 96 -6.97 1.68 -30.29
C SER A 96 -6.81 2.74 -31.38
N ALA A 97 -7.91 3.09 -32.06
CA ALA A 97 -7.90 4.12 -33.11
C ALA A 97 -7.73 5.53 -32.53
N GLU A 98 -8.36 5.77 -31.38
CA GLU A 98 -8.28 7.04 -30.66
C GLU A 98 -7.67 6.88 -29.27
N SER A 99 -7.01 7.94 -28.82
CA SER A 99 -6.56 8.09 -27.43
C SER A 99 -7.72 8.55 -26.56
N GLY A 100 -7.85 7.95 -25.37
CA GLY A 100 -8.94 8.22 -24.42
C GLY A 100 -10.12 7.27 -24.55
N VAL A 101 -11.14 7.46 -23.74
CA VAL A 101 -12.34 6.61 -23.68
C VAL A 101 -13.63 7.44 -23.75
N ASP A 102 -14.78 6.78 -23.87
CA ASP A 102 -16.08 7.43 -24.04
C ASP A 102 -16.51 8.26 -22.81
N CYS A 103 -17.10 9.43 -23.09
CA CYS A 103 -17.78 10.29 -22.10
C CYS A 103 -16.89 10.64 -20.89
N ASP A 104 -15.62 10.93 -21.16
CA ASP A 104 -14.60 11.27 -20.18
C ASP A 104 -14.32 12.79 -20.16
N PRO A 105 -14.55 13.50 -19.03
CA PRO A 105 -15.12 13.01 -17.78
C PRO A 105 -16.66 12.98 -17.73
N GLY A 106 -17.35 13.60 -18.69
CA GLY A 106 -18.79 13.84 -18.66
C GLY A 106 -19.58 13.30 -19.86
N LEU A 107 -20.90 13.18 -19.68
CA LEU A 107 -21.84 12.74 -20.73
C LEU A 107 -21.89 13.64 -21.98
N GLY A 108 -21.39 14.88 -21.88
CA GLY A 108 -21.28 15.81 -23.00
C GLY A 108 -19.96 15.72 -23.76
N ASP A 109 -19.00 14.93 -23.25
CA ASP A 109 -17.69 14.75 -23.86
C ASP A 109 -17.72 13.70 -24.98
N PRO A 110 -16.74 13.70 -25.91
CA PRO A 110 -16.77 12.83 -27.08
C PRO A 110 -16.82 11.33 -26.74
N GLN A 111 -17.47 10.58 -27.63
CA GLN A 111 -17.25 9.14 -27.74
C GLN A 111 -16.03 8.89 -28.63
N ARG A 112 -15.22 7.90 -28.28
CA ARG A 112 -13.94 7.52 -28.88
C ARG A 112 -14.07 6.16 -29.54
N ASP A 113 -13.50 6.01 -30.72
CA ASP A 113 -13.39 4.71 -31.38
C ASP A 113 -12.27 3.88 -30.73
N THR A 114 -12.66 3.08 -29.74
CA THR A 114 -11.76 2.20 -28.98
C THR A 114 -12.14 0.73 -29.13
N VAL A 115 -11.16 -0.15 -28.93
CA VAL A 115 -11.29 -1.57 -29.31
C VAL A 115 -12.15 -2.35 -28.32
N LEU A 116 -12.12 -1.97 -27.04
CA LEU A 116 -12.93 -2.58 -25.98
C LEU A 116 -14.16 -1.75 -25.63
N GLY A 117 -14.34 -0.56 -26.23
CA GLY A 117 -15.49 0.32 -26.01
C GLY A 117 -15.64 0.71 -24.55
N MET A 118 -14.54 1.02 -23.87
CA MET A 118 -14.58 1.51 -22.50
C MET A 118 -15.17 2.91 -22.44
N GLY A 119 -15.90 3.20 -21.35
CA GLY A 119 -16.58 4.47 -21.19
C GLY A 119 -17.10 4.72 -19.79
N PHE A 120 -16.99 5.96 -19.32
CA PHE A 120 -17.59 6.39 -18.06
C PHE A 120 -19.11 6.37 -18.15
N TRP A 121 -19.78 6.57 -17.01
CA TRP A 121 -21.25 6.52 -16.94
C TRP A 121 -21.82 5.18 -17.41
N GLY A 122 -21.10 4.07 -17.21
CA GLY A 122 -21.51 2.74 -17.66
C GLY A 122 -21.66 2.64 -19.18
N GLY A 123 -20.81 3.33 -19.94
CA GLY A 123 -20.93 3.46 -21.41
C GLY A 123 -21.87 4.58 -21.83
N CYS A 124 -21.65 5.79 -21.32
CA CYS A 124 -22.44 6.99 -21.65
C CYS A 124 -23.93 6.94 -21.27
N ASN A 125 -24.31 6.19 -20.22
CA ASN A 125 -25.68 6.12 -19.74
C ASN A 125 -25.97 7.24 -18.71
N PRO A 126 -26.89 8.18 -19.00
CA PRO A 126 -27.22 9.28 -18.08
C PRO A 126 -27.85 8.84 -16.74
N ASN A 127 -28.27 7.58 -16.62
CA ASN A 127 -28.80 7.01 -15.38
C ASN A 127 -27.74 6.29 -14.54
N SER A 128 -26.50 6.22 -15.02
CA SER A 128 -25.38 5.64 -14.28
C SER A 128 -24.70 6.68 -13.41
N VAL A 129 -23.94 6.24 -12.41
CA VAL A 129 -22.96 7.10 -11.74
C VAL A 129 -21.75 7.33 -12.66
N GLN A 130 -21.16 8.53 -12.61
CA GLN A 130 -20.02 8.94 -13.45
C GLN A 130 -18.87 7.92 -13.43
N ARG A 131 -18.40 7.55 -12.23
CA ARG A 131 -17.22 6.70 -12.00
C ARG A 131 -17.35 5.26 -12.52
N LEU A 132 -18.54 4.82 -12.90
CA LEU A 132 -18.75 3.46 -13.39
C LEU A 132 -18.12 3.34 -14.78
N LEU A 133 -16.97 2.71 -14.85
CA LEU A 133 -16.22 2.54 -16.10
C LEU A 133 -16.62 1.21 -16.75
N GLY A 134 -17.42 1.29 -17.81
CA GLY A 134 -17.88 0.12 -18.57
C GLY A 134 -16.80 -0.45 -19.49
N VAL A 135 -16.98 -1.70 -19.91
CA VAL A 135 -16.16 -2.37 -20.94
C VAL A 135 -17.01 -3.37 -21.72
N ASN A 136 -16.73 -3.55 -23.01
CA ASN A 136 -17.31 -4.63 -23.79
C ASN A 136 -16.70 -5.98 -23.38
N GLY A 137 -17.38 -6.70 -22.49
CA GLY A 137 -16.89 -7.99 -21.97
C GLY A 137 -16.64 -9.06 -23.04
N ALA A 138 -17.38 -9.05 -24.16
CA ALA A 138 -17.16 -10.00 -25.24
C ALA A 138 -15.85 -9.70 -26.00
N ALA A 139 -15.58 -8.42 -26.27
CA ALA A 139 -14.31 -7.99 -26.86
C ALA A 139 -13.14 -8.26 -25.91
N ALA A 140 -13.27 -7.90 -24.63
CA ALA A 140 -12.24 -8.13 -23.62
C ALA A 140 -11.86 -9.63 -23.53
N ASN A 141 -12.86 -10.51 -23.49
CA ASN A 141 -12.60 -11.96 -23.47
C ASN A 141 -11.95 -12.47 -24.75
N ARG A 142 -12.38 -11.98 -25.93
CA ARG A 142 -11.78 -12.35 -27.23
C ARG A 142 -10.29 -12.04 -27.28
N TYR A 143 -9.87 -10.87 -26.78
CA TYR A 143 -8.44 -10.51 -26.71
C TYR A 143 -7.71 -11.25 -25.62
N ALA A 144 -8.34 -11.48 -24.46
CA ALA A 144 -7.74 -12.29 -23.40
C ALA A 144 -7.48 -13.74 -23.83
N ASP A 145 -8.30 -14.30 -24.74
CA ASP A 145 -8.11 -15.65 -25.30
C ASP A 145 -6.84 -15.78 -26.18
N LEU A 146 -6.16 -14.67 -26.51
CA LEU A 146 -4.85 -14.70 -27.15
C LEU A 146 -3.74 -15.20 -26.19
N ALA A 147 -3.94 -15.08 -24.88
CA ALA A 147 -3.06 -15.69 -23.88
C ALA A 147 -3.36 -17.18 -23.77
N ILE A 148 -2.65 -17.99 -24.56
CA ILE A 148 -2.81 -19.43 -24.67
C ILE A 148 -2.65 -20.13 -23.30
N GLY A 149 -3.53 -21.09 -23.02
CA GLY A 149 -3.56 -21.83 -21.76
C GLY A 149 -4.40 -21.16 -20.65
N THR A 150 -4.76 -19.89 -20.82
CA THR A 150 -5.73 -19.23 -19.93
C THR A 150 -7.18 -19.54 -20.36
N ASN A 151 -8.10 -19.53 -19.40
CA ASN A 151 -9.53 -19.67 -19.64
C ASN A 151 -10.34 -18.93 -18.56
N ARG A 152 -11.66 -18.84 -18.73
CA ARG A 152 -12.53 -18.09 -17.80
C ARG A 152 -12.57 -18.63 -16.36
N GLY A 153 -12.20 -19.89 -16.13
CA GLY A 153 -12.17 -20.52 -14.81
C GLY A 153 -10.91 -20.20 -14.01
N ASN A 154 -9.80 -19.95 -14.70
CA ASN A 154 -8.48 -19.72 -14.08
C ASN A 154 -7.89 -18.33 -14.40
N ARG A 155 -8.73 -17.35 -14.78
CA ARG A 155 -8.24 -15.98 -15.03
C ARG A 155 -9.13 -14.89 -14.44
N GLN A 156 -8.50 -13.76 -14.11
CA GLN A 156 -9.14 -12.48 -13.82
C GLN A 156 -8.71 -11.47 -14.88
N LEU A 157 -9.68 -10.74 -15.44
CA LEU A 157 -9.39 -9.66 -16.38
C LEU A 157 -9.39 -8.31 -15.66
N ILE A 158 -8.42 -7.45 -16.01
CA ILE A 158 -8.40 -6.04 -15.64
C ILE A 158 -8.19 -5.23 -16.91
N ALA A 159 -9.19 -4.46 -17.31
CA ALA A 159 -9.08 -3.53 -18.43
C ALA A 159 -8.74 -2.12 -17.92
N LEU A 160 -7.65 -1.55 -18.41
CA LEU A 160 -7.22 -0.20 -18.11
C LEU A 160 -7.71 0.74 -19.21
N ALA A 161 -8.45 1.78 -18.84
CA ALA A 161 -8.75 2.89 -19.74
C ALA A 161 -7.56 3.86 -19.79
N ASN A 162 -7.26 4.44 -20.94
CA ASN A 162 -6.33 5.56 -21.05
C ASN A 162 -6.99 6.86 -20.56
N SER A 163 -7.06 7.05 -19.23
CA SER A 163 -7.70 8.20 -18.59
C SER A 163 -7.10 8.49 -17.22
N ASP A 164 -7.06 9.78 -16.86
CA ASP A 164 -6.72 10.28 -15.52
C ASP A 164 -7.96 10.48 -14.63
N THR A 165 -9.17 10.44 -15.20
CA THR A 165 -10.43 10.59 -14.46
C THR A 165 -10.66 9.39 -13.55
N TYR A 166 -11.05 9.62 -12.30
CA TYR A 166 -11.31 8.53 -11.36
C TYR A 166 -12.51 7.66 -11.81
N GLY A 167 -12.26 6.38 -12.02
CA GLY A 167 -13.31 5.41 -12.34
C GLY A 167 -12.82 3.97 -12.40
N GLY A 168 -13.78 3.07 -12.28
CA GLY A 168 -13.56 1.64 -12.24
C GLY A 168 -14.85 0.89 -11.98
N ALA A 169 -14.81 -0.42 -12.16
CA ALA A 169 -15.90 -1.32 -11.88
C ALA A 169 -15.37 -2.73 -11.63
N GLY A 170 -15.99 -3.45 -10.70
CA GLY A 170 -15.66 -4.83 -10.41
C GLY A 170 -16.39 -5.86 -11.25
N GLY A 171 -16.03 -7.12 -10.98
CA GLY A 171 -16.62 -8.30 -11.59
C GLY A 171 -15.64 -9.08 -12.46
N ALA A 172 -16.18 -9.97 -13.30
CA ALA A 172 -15.38 -10.86 -14.14
C ALA A 172 -14.48 -10.10 -15.14
N ASN A 173 -14.89 -8.90 -15.55
CA ASN A 173 -14.07 -7.96 -16.29
C ASN A 173 -13.92 -6.70 -15.43
N ALA A 174 -12.92 -6.68 -14.54
CA ALA A 174 -12.66 -5.51 -13.73
C ALA A 174 -12.12 -4.38 -14.62
N THR A 175 -12.41 -3.13 -14.27
CA THR A 175 -11.95 -1.94 -15.01
C THR A 175 -11.33 -0.92 -14.07
N ALA A 176 -10.36 -0.16 -14.56
CA ALA A 176 -9.78 0.97 -13.84
C ALA A 176 -9.25 2.04 -14.82
N SER A 177 -9.26 3.29 -14.40
CA SER A 177 -8.67 4.40 -15.17
C SER A 177 -7.16 4.46 -15.02
N GLY A 178 -6.39 3.98 -16.01
CA GLY A 178 -4.96 3.67 -15.87
C GLY A 178 -4.08 4.79 -15.29
N GLY A 179 -4.36 6.06 -15.62
CA GLY A 179 -3.55 7.21 -15.21
C GLY A 179 -3.96 7.85 -13.87
N ASN A 180 -5.14 7.54 -13.33
CA ASN A 180 -5.62 8.16 -12.09
C ASN A 180 -4.71 7.82 -10.88
N ALA A 181 -4.59 8.77 -9.94
CA ALA A 181 -3.82 8.63 -8.71
C ALA A 181 -4.14 7.33 -7.95
N LEU A 182 -5.44 7.02 -7.81
CA LEU A 182 -5.96 5.89 -7.06
C LEU A 182 -6.07 4.60 -7.89
N SER A 183 -5.80 4.63 -9.20
CA SER A 183 -6.14 3.52 -10.11
C SER A 183 -5.56 2.18 -9.68
N ALA A 184 -4.30 2.17 -9.26
CA ALA A 184 -3.60 0.96 -8.85
C ALA A 184 -4.23 0.28 -7.61
N LEU A 185 -5.02 1.01 -6.84
CA LEU A 185 -5.74 0.53 -5.65
C LEU A 185 -7.16 0.04 -5.99
N ILE A 186 -7.72 0.44 -7.15
CA ILE A 186 -9.02 -0.04 -7.61
C ILE A 186 -8.94 -1.54 -7.91
N GLY A 187 -7.92 -1.99 -8.65
CA GLY A 187 -7.75 -3.40 -9.00
C GLY A 187 -7.88 -4.37 -7.81
N PRO A 188 -7.08 -4.21 -6.73
CA PRO A 188 -7.21 -5.01 -5.51
C PRO A 188 -8.63 -5.01 -4.91
N HIS A 189 -9.27 -3.84 -4.78
CA HIS A 189 -10.65 -3.71 -4.29
C HIS A 189 -11.63 -4.53 -5.13
N GLU A 190 -11.56 -4.38 -6.45
CA GLU A 190 -12.45 -5.08 -7.38
C GLU A 190 -12.21 -6.60 -7.42
N ILE A 191 -10.96 -7.05 -7.27
CA ILE A 191 -10.64 -8.47 -7.09
C ILE A 191 -11.23 -8.99 -5.76
N GLY A 192 -11.29 -8.14 -4.73
CA GLY A 192 -12.01 -8.42 -3.49
C GLY A 192 -13.45 -8.88 -3.75
N HIS A 193 -14.15 -8.23 -4.68
CA HIS A 193 -15.48 -8.65 -5.10
C HIS A 193 -15.45 -9.89 -5.99
N SER A 194 -14.71 -9.87 -7.10
CA SER A 194 -14.80 -10.88 -8.15
C SER A 194 -14.25 -12.25 -7.74
N LEU A 195 -13.20 -12.25 -6.92
CA LEU A 195 -12.54 -13.45 -6.40
C LEU A 195 -12.92 -13.71 -4.95
N GLY A 196 -12.85 -12.68 -4.11
CA GLY A 196 -13.09 -12.79 -2.67
C GLY A 196 -14.54 -13.06 -2.29
N GLY A 197 -15.49 -12.63 -3.13
CA GLY A 197 -16.90 -12.59 -2.76
C GLY A 197 -17.19 -11.57 -1.64
N LEU A 198 -16.29 -10.61 -1.45
CA LEU A 198 -16.42 -9.53 -0.48
C LEU A 198 -17.47 -8.53 -0.95
N GLN A 199 -18.06 -7.81 -0.01
CA GLN A 199 -19.03 -6.74 -0.24
C GLN A 199 -18.46 -5.40 0.23
N ASP A 200 -19.06 -4.30 -0.22
CA ASP A 200 -18.60 -2.97 0.13
C ASP A 200 -18.84 -2.64 1.61
N GLU A 201 -17.82 -2.09 2.26
CA GLU A 201 -17.83 -1.68 3.66
C GLU A 201 -18.04 -0.16 3.84
N TYR A 202 -18.19 0.58 2.74
CA TYR A 202 -18.58 1.98 2.76
C TYR A 202 -20.11 2.15 2.91
N ASP A 203 -20.51 3.32 3.40
CA ASP A 203 -21.85 3.62 3.93
C ASP A 203 -22.68 4.52 3.00
N TYR A 204 -22.42 4.44 1.70
CA TYR A 204 -23.11 5.17 0.65
C TYR A 204 -23.13 4.40 -0.66
N TYR A 205 -24.17 4.53 -1.47
CA TYR A 205 -24.16 3.98 -2.85
C TYR A 205 -23.66 5.03 -3.85
N ALA A 206 -24.24 6.23 -3.77
CA ALA A 206 -23.80 7.43 -4.47
C ALA A 206 -23.01 8.31 -3.50
N ARG A 207 -21.84 8.83 -3.94
CA ARG A 207 -21.06 9.74 -3.11
C ARG A 207 -21.88 10.99 -2.76
N GLY A 208 -21.63 11.57 -1.58
CA GLY A 208 -22.38 12.72 -1.07
C GLY A 208 -23.78 12.39 -0.55
N VAL A 209 -24.28 11.18 -0.78
CA VAL A 209 -25.60 10.72 -0.30
C VAL A 209 -25.41 9.71 0.81
N ALA A 210 -25.85 10.07 2.00
CA ALA A 210 -25.87 9.19 3.16
C ALA A 210 -26.75 7.97 2.89
N GLY A 211 -26.21 6.76 3.13
CA GLY A 211 -27.00 5.54 3.20
C GLY A 211 -27.97 5.55 4.38
N ASP A 212 -29.13 4.91 4.23
CA ASP A 212 -30.11 4.79 5.31
C ASP A 212 -29.74 3.67 6.29
N THR A 213 -30.74 3.10 6.99
CA THR A 213 -30.62 2.03 7.96
C THR A 213 -30.83 0.67 7.29
N TYR A 214 -29.98 -0.30 7.62
CA TYR A 214 -30.19 -1.70 7.23
C TYR A 214 -31.29 -2.34 8.08
N GLU A 215 -32.36 -2.81 7.43
CA GLU A 215 -33.52 -3.48 8.06
C GLU A 215 -33.62 -4.96 7.66
N GLY A 216 -32.63 -5.47 6.93
CA GLY A 216 -32.61 -6.86 6.46
C GLY A 216 -32.23 -7.88 7.55
N PRO A 217 -32.26 -9.19 7.20
CA PRO A 217 -31.76 -10.25 8.07
C PRO A 217 -30.23 -10.21 8.20
N GLU A 218 -29.65 -11.07 9.04
CA GLU A 218 -28.19 -11.22 9.14
C GLU A 218 -27.56 -11.38 7.74
N PRO A 219 -26.63 -10.49 7.33
CA PRO A 219 -26.01 -10.56 6.01
C PRO A 219 -25.32 -11.90 5.77
N SER A 220 -25.35 -12.42 4.54
CA SER A 220 -24.59 -13.63 4.19
C SER A 220 -23.08 -13.38 4.08
N SER A 221 -22.68 -12.12 3.89
CA SER A 221 -21.28 -11.72 3.75
C SER A 221 -20.44 -12.03 5.00
N ALA A 222 -19.17 -12.42 4.80
CA ALA A 222 -18.27 -12.83 5.89
C ALA A 222 -17.89 -11.67 6.82
N HIS A 223 -17.84 -10.43 6.30
CA HIS A 223 -17.40 -9.21 6.98
C HIS A 223 -18.54 -8.19 7.24
N HIS A 224 -19.79 -8.63 7.26
CA HIS A 224 -20.92 -7.82 7.73
C HIS A 224 -21.79 -8.61 8.71
N THR A 225 -22.27 -7.96 9.77
CA THR A 225 -23.09 -8.60 10.80
C THR A 225 -24.06 -7.65 11.50
N LEU A 226 -25.13 -8.21 12.10
CA LEU A 226 -26.00 -7.56 13.08
C LEU A 226 -25.64 -7.98 14.52
N LEU A 227 -24.87 -9.06 14.67
CA LEU A 227 -24.50 -9.65 15.95
C LEU A 227 -23.61 -8.71 16.77
N THR A 228 -23.77 -8.73 18.09
CA THR A 228 -22.80 -8.11 19.01
C THR A 228 -21.51 -8.93 19.04
N GLU A 229 -20.41 -8.31 19.48
CA GLU A 229 -19.15 -9.05 19.68
C GLU A 229 -19.31 -10.24 20.63
N GLN A 230 -20.14 -10.10 21.68
CA GLN A 230 -20.45 -11.19 22.59
C GLN A 230 -21.23 -12.31 21.87
N GLN A 231 -22.24 -11.97 21.08
CA GLN A 231 -22.99 -12.98 20.30
C GLN A 231 -22.11 -13.70 19.28
N MET A 232 -21.20 -13.00 18.61
CA MET A 232 -20.22 -13.63 17.71
C MET A 232 -19.34 -14.63 18.46
N ARG A 233 -18.85 -14.29 19.65
CA ARG A 233 -18.05 -15.19 20.49
C ARG A 233 -18.87 -16.39 20.97
N ASP A 234 -20.08 -16.16 21.48
CA ASP A 234 -20.95 -17.21 22.03
C ASP A 234 -21.40 -18.22 20.98
N THR A 235 -21.66 -17.74 19.76
CA THR A 235 -22.13 -18.57 18.63
C THR A 235 -21.00 -19.03 17.71
N GLN A 236 -19.77 -18.58 17.95
CA GLN A 236 -18.62 -18.80 17.07
C GLN A 236 -18.89 -18.44 15.60
N ALA A 237 -19.63 -17.35 15.38
CA ALA A 237 -20.03 -16.88 14.05
C ALA A 237 -19.16 -15.71 13.56
N LYS A 238 -19.16 -15.50 12.23
CA LYS A 238 -18.47 -14.39 11.57
C LYS A 238 -16.98 -14.36 11.92
N TRP A 239 -16.44 -13.20 12.31
CA TRP A 239 -15.02 -12.99 12.58
C TRP A 239 -14.64 -13.09 14.06
N TRP A 240 -15.38 -13.88 14.86
CA TRP A 240 -15.12 -14.01 16.29
C TRP A 240 -13.66 -14.36 16.64
N ARG A 241 -12.95 -15.09 15.76
CA ARG A 241 -11.53 -15.48 15.88
C ARG A 241 -10.55 -14.31 15.73
N TRP A 242 -11.00 -13.20 15.17
CA TRP A 242 -10.20 -12.01 14.92
C TRP A 242 -10.49 -10.88 15.91
N LEU A 243 -11.59 -10.93 16.66
CA LEU A 243 -11.99 -9.88 17.61
C LEU A 243 -10.90 -9.55 18.64
N GLY A 244 -10.43 -8.30 18.63
CA GLY A 244 -9.40 -7.75 19.50
C GLY A 244 -8.00 -7.67 18.88
N GLU A 245 -7.82 -8.21 17.68
CA GLU A 245 -6.52 -8.16 16.98
C GLU A 245 -6.24 -6.76 16.41
N PRO A 246 -5.00 -6.24 16.50
CA PRO A 246 -4.62 -5.03 15.80
C PRO A 246 -4.85 -5.18 14.29
N SER A 247 -5.63 -4.30 13.67
CA SER A 247 -5.89 -4.38 12.24
C SER A 247 -4.70 -3.86 11.43
N GLU A 248 -4.35 -4.54 10.34
CA GLU A 248 -3.30 -4.06 9.41
C GLU A 248 -3.68 -2.72 8.77
N SER A 249 -4.98 -2.46 8.65
CA SER A 249 -5.57 -1.23 8.14
C SER A 249 -5.73 -0.13 9.21
N GLY A 250 -5.39 -0.41 10.47
CA GLY A 250 -5.48 0.53 11.58
C GLY A 250 -6.55 0.20 12.63
N GLY A 251 -6.26 0.54 13.89
CA GLY A 251 -7.13 0.19 15.03
C GLY A 251 -7.11 -1.31 15.37
N THR A 252 -8.25 -1.84 15.80
CA THR A 252 -8.41 -3.27 16.17
C THR A 252 -9.62 -3.85 15.49
N ILE A 253 -9.60 -5.14 15.17
CA ILE A 253 -10.79 -5.86 14.71
C ILE A 253 -11.82 -5.89 15.84
N GLY A 254 -13.02 -5.43 15.53
CA GLY A 254 -14.13 -5.28 16.46
C GLY A 254 -15.44 -5.23 15.69
N ARG A 255 -16.31 -4.27 16.03
CA ARG A 255 -17.58 -4.07 15.35
C ARG A 255 -17.86 -2.57 15.11
N TYR A 256 -17.70 -2.13 13.86
CA TYR A 256 -17.83 -0.73 13.46
C TYR A 256 -19.09 -0.52 12.61
N GLU A 257 -19.95 0.42 13.00
CA GLU A 257 -21.23 0.62 12.32
C GLU A 257 -21.03 1.21 10.92
N GLY A 258 -21.86 0.77 9.98
CA GLY A 258 -21.85 1.16 8.57
C GLY A 258 -21.16 0.15 7.67
N GLY A 259 -21.76 -0.08 6.51
CA GLY A 259 -21.38 -1.06 5.49
C GLY A 259 -22.58 -1.37 4.58
N LEU A 260 -22.40 -2.13 3.50
CA LEU A 260 -23.45 -2.42 2.53
C LEU A 260 -24.17 -1.16 2.00
N TYR A 261 -23.43 -0.07 1.82
CA TYR A 261 -23.96 1.23 1.39
C TYR A 261 -24.87 1.93 2.39
N LEU A 262 -24.92 1.47 3.64
CA LEU A 262 -25.83 1.91 4.68
C LEU A 262 -25.06 2.40 5.91
N GLN A 263 -25.56 3.45 6.55
CA GLN A 263 -24.86 4.08 7.69
C GLN A 263 -25.13 3.39 9.02
N LYS A 264 -26.29 2.74 9.14
CA LYS A 264 -26.81 2.27 10.42
C LYS A 264 -27.33 0.85 10.33
N GLY A 265 -27.36 0.17 11.46
CA GLY A 265 -28.03 -1.13 11.57
C GLY A 265 -27.26 -2.29 10.92
N VAL A 266 -26.04 -2.09 10.45
CA VAL A 266 -25.12 -3.14 10.00
C VAL A 266 -23.69 -2.76 10.40
N TRP A 267 -22.86 -3.74 10.70
CA TRP A 267 -21.50 -3.52 11.17
C TRP A 267 -20.47 -4.32 10.37
N ARG A 268 -19.29 -3.72 10.21
CA ARG A 268 -18.08 -4.28 9.59
C ARG A 268 -16.98 -4.54 10.64
N PRO A 269 -15.92 -5.31 10.33
CA PRO A 269 -14.94 -5.75 11.32
C PRO A 269 -13.92 -4.68 11.72
N SER A 270 -13.65 -3.69 10.89
CA SER A 270 -12.54 -2.75 11.05
C SER A 270 -12.97 -1.30 10.85
N GLN A 271 -12.20 -0.34 11.39
CA GLN A 271 -12.48 1.08 11.12
C GLN A 271 -12.21 1.40 9.66
N HIS A 272 -11.08 0.89 9.14
CA HIS A 272 -10.59 1.04 7.77
C HIS A 272 -10.35 -0.33 7.14
N SER A 273 -10.54 -0.41 5.83
CA SER A 273 -10.32 -1.61 5.01
C SER A 273 -10.23 -1.19 3.56
N MET A 274 -9.52 -1.96 2.73
CA MET A 274 -9.55 -1.82 1.26
C MET A 274 -10.98 -1.85 0.72
N MET A 275 -11.88 -2.61 1.36
CA MET A 275 -13.31 -2.68 0.98
C MET A 275 -14.12 -1.45 1.42
N LYS A 276 -13.51 -0.50 2.13
CA LYS A 276 -14.14 0.75 2.59
C LYS A 276 -13.52 1.98 1.93
N SER A 277 -12.20 2.13 2.04
CA SER A 277 -11.45 3.31 1.64
C SER A 277 -10.17 2.87 0.95
N LEU A 278 -10.01 3.27 -0.32
CA LEU A 278 -8.78 2.99 -1.06
C LEU A 278 -7.55 3.58 -0.35
N GLY A 279 -6.47 2.80 -0.40
CA GLY A 279 -5.17 3.14 0.17
C GLY A 279 -4.83 2.35 1.43
N PHE A 280 -5.82 1.92 2.20
CA PHE A 280 -5.59 0.96 3.30
C PHE A 280 -5.55 -0.48 2.79
N TYR A 281 -4.88 -1.36 3.53
CA TYR A 281 -4.88 -2.80 3.26
C TYR A 281 -6.27 -3.43 3.49
N PHE A 282 -6.44 -4.69 3.05
CA PHE A 282 -7.53 -5.52 3.57
C PHE A 282 -7.37 -5.69 5.07
N ASP A 283 -8.47 -5.59 5.82
CA ASP A 283 -8.44 -6.08 7.17
C ASP A 283 -8.33 -7.62 7.20
N GLN A 284 -8.04 -8.17 8.37
CA GLN A 284 -7.78 -9.60 8.54
C GLN A 284 -8.94 -10.49 8.12
N VAL A 285 -10.19 -10.04 8.24
CA VAL A 285 -11.37 -10.84 7.86
C VAL A 285 -11.45 -10.93 6.34
N ALA A 286 -11.27 -9.81 5.66
CA ALA A 286 -11.20 -9.77 4.21
C ALA A 286 -9.97 -10.54 3.68
N ARG A 287 -8.81 -10.40 4.33
CA ARG A 287 -7.57 -11.11 3.94
C ARG A 287 -7.68 -12.62 4.11
N GLU A 288 -8.33 -13.12 5.15
CA GLU A 288 -8.59 -14.56 5.33
C GLU A 288 -9.38 -15.11 4.14
N GLN A 289 -10.46 -14.43 3.75
CA GLN A 289 -11.26 -14.83 2.58
C GLN A 289 -10.44 -14.76 1.29
N MET A 290 -9.69 -13.67 1.08
CA MET A 290 -8.85 -13.53 -0.10
C MET A 290 -7.76 -14.60 -0.17
N THR A 291 -7.16 -14.98 0.96
CA THR A 291 -6.12 -16.03 1.01
C THR A 291 -6.67 -17.37 0.55
N GLU A 292 -7.81 -17.79 1.11
CA GLU A 292 -8.48 -19.03 0.69
C GLU A 292 -8.86 -18.97 -0.79
N ARG A 293 -9.40 -17.85 -1.25
CA ARG A 293 -9.88 -17.71 -2.63
C ARG A 293 -8.76 -17.71 -3.64
N ILE A 294 -7.62 -17.10 -3.34
CA ILE A 294 -6.42 -17.20 -4.20
C ILE A 294 -5.91 -18.64 -4.23
N ALA A 295 -5.78 -19.28 -3.06
CA ALA A 295 -5.31 -20.66 -2.98
C ALA A 295 -6.25 -21.64 -3.72
N SER A 296 -7.56 -21.39 -3.70
CA SER A 296 -8.56 -22.22 -4.40
C SER A 296 -8.44 -22.22 -5.94
N ARG A 297 -7.61 -21.32 -6.51
CA ARG A 297 -7.41 -21.21 -7.98
C ARG A 297 -6.27 -22.06 -8.50
N VAL A 298 -5.57 -22.76 -7.62
CA VAL A 298 -4.42 -23.59 -7.96
C VAL A 298 -4.46 -24.89 -7.16
N ASP A 299 -3.73 -25.91 -7.62
CA ASP A 299 -3.52 -27.13 -6.85
C ASP A 299 -2.22 -27.02 -6.06
N ILE A 300 -2.34 -26.87 -4.74
CA ILE A 300 -1.17 -26.79 -3.85
C ILE A 300 -0.37 -28.11 -3.81
N LEU A 301 -0.99 -29.22 -4.24
CA LEU A 301 -0.38 -30.52 -4.51
C LEU A 301 -0.39 -30.79 -6.02
N ALA A 302 0.43 -30.03 -6.74
CA ALA A 302 0.47 -29.95 -8.20
C ALA A 302 0.84 -31.27 -8.91
N GLY A 303 1.60 -32.15 -8.25
CA GLY A 303 2.14 -33.34 -8.93
C GLY A 303 2.86 -34.33 -8.02
N GLY A 304 3.76 -35.11 -8.61
CA GLY A 304 4.49 -36.21 -7.96
C GLY A 304 4.11 -37.61 -8.46
N THR A 305 4.33 -38.64 -7.63
CA THR A 305 4.11 -40.04 -8.03
C THR A 305 2.64 -40.31 -8.39
N GLU A 306 2.41 -40.96 -9.53
CA GLU A 306 1.09 -41.35 -10.00
C GLU A 306 0.37 -42.31 -9.05
N THR A 307 -0.96 -42.23 -8.99
CA THR A 307 -1.83 -43.01 -8.10
C THR A 307 -2.73 -44.00 -8.82
N ASP A 308 -2.63 -44.09 -10.15
CA ASP A 308 -3.51 -44.87 -11.03
C ASP A 308 -3.33 -46.39 -10.89
N GLN A 309 -2.15 -46.84 -10.47
CA GLN A 309 -1.81 -48.25 -10.23
C GLN A 309 -1.13 -48.47 -8.87
N PRO A 310 -1.23 -49.67 -8.28
CA PRO A 310 -0.43 -50.03 -7.13
C PRO A 310 1.07 -49.88 -7.41
N ILE A 311 1.79 -49.30 -6.47
CA ILE A 311 3.24 -49.06 -6.57
C ILE A 311 4.03 -50.05 -5.70
N GLY A 312 5.27 -50.34 -6.07
CA GLY A 312 6.16 -51.20 -5.27
C GLY A 312 6.65 -50.51 -4.01
N ALA A 313 6.92 -51.29 -2.95
CA ALA A 313 7.56 -50.80 -1.72
C ALA A 313 9.07 -50.56 -1.86
N ASP A 314 9.64 -50.87 -3.04
CA ASP A 314 11.04 -50.78 -3.40
C ASP A 314 11.42 -49.45 -4.08
N ARG A 315 10.67 -48.37 -3.81
CA ARG A 315 10.81 -47.07 -4.46
C ARG A 315 10.74 -45.86 -3.54
N VAL A 316 11.09 -44.71 -4.11
CA VAL A 316 10.78 -43.37 -3.60
C VAL A 316 9.41 -42.93 -4.09
N VAL A 317 8.58 -42.42 -3.18
CA VAL A 317 7.29 -41.76 -3.46
C VAL A 317 7.45 -40.27 -3.24
N ARG A 318 6.91 -39.45 -4.15
CA ARG A 318 7.06 -37.99 -4.11
C ARG A 318 5.73 -37.26 -4.26
N VAL A 319 5.67 -36.07 -3.67
CA VAL A 319 4.69 -35.02 -3.97
C VAL A 319 5.39 -33.78 -4.52
N GLU A 320 4.79 -33.11 -5.50
CA GLU A 320 5.20 -31.75 -5.92
C GLU A 320 4.19 -30.75 -5.34
N THR A 321 4.71 -29.69 -4.74
CA THR A 321 3.92 -28.67 -4.04
C THR A 321 4.05 -27.32 -4.72
N LEU A 322 3.10 -26.42 -4.50
CA LEU A 322 3.35 -25.01 -4.81
C LEU A 322 4.20 -24.33 -3.76
N HIS A 323 4.71 -23.15 -4.13
CA HIS A 323 5.77 -22.44 -3.39
C HIS A 323 5.35 -20.99 -3.13
N PRO A 324 4.52 -20.70 -2.10
CA PRO A 324 4.27 -19.33 -1.67
C PRO A 324 5.58 -18.59 -1.42
N VAL A 325 5.66 -17.30 -1.74
CA VAL A 325 6.93 -16.57 -1.60
C VAL A 325 7.30 -16.27 -0.15
N SER A 326 6.35 -16.39 0.78
CA SER A 326 6.54 -15.98 2.19
C SER A 326 6.78 -17.12 3.17
N HIS A 327 6.46 -18.36 2.78
CA HIS A 327 6.54 -19.52 3.65
C HIS A 327 6.47 -20.80 2.82
N GLU A 328 6.91 -21.89 3.43
CA GLU A 328 6.86 -23.22 2.86
C GLU A 328 5.56 -23.97 3.20
N LEU A 329 5.04 -24.77 2.26
CA LEU A 329 3.92 -25.67 2.55
C LEU A 329 4.37 -26.85 3.42
N THR A 330 3.47 -27.31 4.29
CA THR A 330 3.75 -28.44 5.19
C THR A 330 3.36 -29.77 4.57
N VAL A 331 4.21 -30.80 4.69
CA VAL A 331 4.01 -32.15 4.16
C VAL A 331 4.13 -33.18 5.29
N GLY A 332 3.04 -33.90 5.53
CA GLY A 332 2.97 -35.02 6.47
C GLY A 332 2.72 -36.35 5.77
N TRP A 333 3.43 -37.40 6.16
CA TRP A 333 3.28 -38.75 5.61
C TRP A 333 2.66 -39.71 6.62
N THR A 334 1.77 -40.58 6.13
CA THR A 334 1.21 -41.69 6.91
C THR A 334 1.30 -43.01 6.15
N VAL A 335 1.49 -44.10 6.88
CA VAL A 335 1.41 -45.49 6.41
C VAL A 335 0.34 -46.21 7.22
N ASP A 336 -0.67 -46.76 6.57
CA ASP A 336 -1.82 -47.42 7.20
C ASP A 336 -2.47 -46.56 8.30
N GLY A 337 -2.54 -45.25 8.06
CA GLY A 337 -3.07 -44.26 9.00
C GLY A 337 -2.13 -43.86 10.14
N THR A 338 -0.94 -44.42 10.22
CA THR A 338 0.07 -44.07 11.24
C THR A 338 1.09 -43.09 10.67
N ALA A 339 1.35 -41.98 11.38
CA ALA A 339 2.32 -40.98 10.94
C ALA A 339 3.75 -41.56 10.83
N VAL A 340 4.46 -41.20 9.77
CA VAL A 340 5.88 -41.51 9.59
C VAL A 340 6.68 -40.42 10.31
N PRO A 341 7.39 -40.74 11.41
CA PRO A 341 8.15 -39.73 12.15
C PRO A 341 9.43 -39.34 11.41
N GLY A 342 9.94 -38.14 11.70
CA GLY A 342 11.27 -37.72 11.24
C GLY A 342 11.38 -37.46 9.73
N THR A 343 10.26 -37.26 9.02
CA THR A 343 10.27 -36.86 7.61
C THR A 343 10.72 -35.42 7.40
N GLY A 344 10.65 -34.57 8.44
CA GLY A 344 11.21 -33.22 8.41
C GLY A 344 10.66 -32.33 7.30
N ASN A 345 9.36 -32.44 6.96
CA ASN A 345 8.72 -31.75 5.84
C ASN A 345 9.12 -32.22 4.43
N ALA A 346 9.77 -33.38 4.30
CA ALA A 346 10.21 -33.89 3.01
C ALA A 346 9.06 -34.15 2.02
N ARG A 347 9.29 -33.78 0.75
CA ARG A 347 8.43 -34.07 -0.40
C ARG A 347 8.62 -35.49 -0.94
N ASP A 348 9.66 -36.16 -0.46
CA ASP A 348 10.03 -37.52 -0.80
C ASP A 348 9.92 -38.45 0.39
N LEU A 349 9.43 -39.66 0.13
CA LEU A 349 9.41 -40.76 1.07
C LEU A 349 10.02 -42.01 0.43
N ASP A 350 11.20 -42.39 0.89
CA ASP A 350 11.82 -43.66 0.50
C ASP A 350 11.18 -44.83 1.27
N LEU A 351 10.30 -45.58 0.60
CA LEU A 351 9.55 -46.68 1.20
C LEU A 351 10.45 -47.83 1.66
N ARG A 352 11.66 -47.98 1.09
CA ARG A 352 12.61 -49.03 1.46
C ARG A 352 13.10 -48.87 2.90
N THR A 353 13.14 -47.62 3.38
CA THR A 353 13.55 -47.31 4.75
C THR A 353 12.51 -47.75 5.79
N LEU A 354 11.24 -47.86 5.37
CA LEU A 354 10.12 -48.19 6.24
C LEU A 354 9.98 -49.69 6.52
N ARG A 355 10.62 -50.55 5.70
CA ARG A 355 10.62 -52.02 5.83
C ARG A 355 9.22 -52.60 6.01
N LEU A 356 8.31 -52.20 5.13
CA LEU A 356 6.91 -52.63 5.15
C LEU A 356 6.80 -54.17 5.13
N THR A 357 5.83 -54.71 5.86
CA THR A 357 5.57 -56.15 5.88
C THR A 357 5.04 -56.63 4.52
N PRO A 358 5.23 -57.91 4.14
CA PRO A 358 4.66 -58.40 2.90
C PRO A 358 3.13 -58.22 2.84
N GLY A 359 2.63 -57.57 1.79
CA GLY A 359 1.21 -57.30 1.62
C GLY A 359 0.93 -55.98 0.92
N THR A 360 -0.28 -55.47 1.15
CA THR A 360 -0.75 -54.18 0.63
C THR A 360 -0.83 -53.18 1.77
N HIS A 361 -0.30 -51.99 1.55
CA HIS A 361 -0.27 -50.87 2.49
C HIS A 361 -0.87 -49.62 1.85
N THR A 362 -1.37 -48.72 2.67
CA THR A 362 -1.86 -47.41 2.24
C THR A 362 -0.86 -46.34 2.66
N VAL A 363 -0.27 -45.64 1.70
CA VAL A 363 0.60 -44.48 1.98
C VAL A 363 -0.17 -43.22 1.62
N THR A 364 -0.18 -42.21 2.50
CA THR A 364 -0.83 -40.92 2.23
C THR A 364 0.10 -39.78 2.59
N ALA A 365 0.27 -38.85 1.64
CA ALA A 365 0.83 -37.52 1.88
C ALA A 365 -0.31 -36.53 2.11
N THR A 366 -0.18 -35.67 3.13
CA THR A 366 -1.05 -34.52 3.38
C THR A 366 -0.21 -33.26 3.23
N VAL A 367 -0.60 -32.40 2.29
CA VAL A 367 0.01 -31.09 2.06
C VAL A 367 -0.93 -30.04 2.64
N THR A 368 -0.42 -29.17 3.52
CA THR A 368 -1.20 -28.10 4.15
C THR A 368 -0.44 -26.77 4.06
N ASP A 369 -1.15 -25.72 3.66
CA ASP A 369 -0.71 -24.34 3.77
C ASP A 369 -0.81 -23.87 5.25
N PRO A 370 0.33 -23.58 5.91
CA PRO A 370 0.35 -23.20 7.32
C PRO A 370 0.08 -21.72 7.56
N THR A 371 -0.29 -20.94 6.54
CA THR A 371 -0.43 -19.49 6.61
C THR A 371 -1.21 -19.02 7.85
N PRO A 372 -0.70 -18.01 8.58
CA PRO A 372 -1.41 -17.42 9.71
C PRO A 372 -2.58 -16.52 9.24
N PHE A 373 -2.72 -16.25 7.94
CA PHE A 373 -3.78 -15.40 7.39
C PHE A 373 -5.16 -16.06 7.44
N VAL A 374 -5.20 -17.39 7.50
CA VAL A 374 -6.43 -18.14 7.77
C VAL A 374 -6.41 -18.54 9.25
N ARG A 375 -7.56 -18.59 9.89
CA ARG A 375 -7.77 -19.08 11.27
C ARG A 375 -8.92 -20.05 11.34
N ASP A 376 -9.92 -19.91 10.47
CA ASP A 376 -11.03 -20.84 10.42
C ASP A 376 -10.55 -22.28 10.09
N PRO A 377 -10.75 -23.25 11.00
CA PRO A 377 -10.40 -24.65 10.74
C PRO A 377 -11.13 -25.23 9.52
N ALA A 378 -12.37 -24.82 9.24
CA ALA A 378 -13.11 -25.32 8.09
C ALA A 378 -12.48 -24.86 6.76
N LEU A 379 -11.95 -23.63 6.71
CA LEU A 379 -11.19 -23.15 5.55
C LEU A 379 -9.82 -23.84 5.46
N ARG A 380 -9.15 -24.05 6.60
CA ARG A 380 -7.86 -24.75 6.64
C ARG A 380 -7.95 -26.22 6.19
N ASP A 381 -8.99 -26.91 6.59
CA ASP A 381 -9.24 -28.31 6.22
C ASP A 381 -9.83 -28.45 4.79
N SER A 382 -10.17 -27.34 4.14
CA SER A 382 -10.69 -27.33 2.78
C SER A 382 -9.61 -27.72 1.75
N PRO A 383 -10.01 -28.20 0.55
CA PRO A 383 -9.06 -28.49 -0.53
C PRO A 383 -8.21 -27.31 -1.01
N SER A 384 -8.61 -26.07 -0.69
CA SER A 384 -7.84 -24.86 -1.02
C SER A 384 -6.54 -24.80 -0.23
N LEU A 385 -6.56 -25.18 1.06
CA LEU A 385 -5.40 -25.10 1.96
C LEU A 385 -4.87 -26.45 2.43
N THR A 386 -5.62 -27.55 2.28
CA THR A 386 -5.16 -28.91 2.62
C THR A 386 -5.56 -29.90 1.52
N GLN A 387 -4.57 -30.51 0.88
CA GLN A 387 -4.74 -31.55 -0.13
C GLN A 387 -4.07 -32.85 0.31
N ARG A 388 -4.60 -33.98 -0.15
CA ARG A 388 -4.06 -35.31 0.18
C ARG A 388 -3.90 -36.14 -1.08
N ARG A 389 -2.83 -36.93 -1.13
CA ARG A 389 -2.60 -37.93 -2.17
C ARG A 389 -2.30 -39.26 -1.52
N THR A 390 -2.98 -40.30 -1.99
CA THR A 390 -2.94 -41.64 -1.41
C THR A 390 -2.53 -42.66 -2.47
N TRP A 391 -1.58 -43.51 -2.12
CA TRP A 391 -1.10 -44.61 -2.96
C TRP A 391 -1.42 -45.95 -2.31
N THR A 392 -1.78 -46.92 -3.16
CA THR A 392 -1.76 -48.32 -2.78
C THR A 392 -0.35 -48.85 -3.01
N VAL A 393 0.33 -49.26 -1.94
CA VAL A 393 1.66 -49.90 -2.02
C VAL A 393 1.49 -51.41 -1.92
N ASP A 394 1.95 -52.15 -2.91
CA ASP A 394 1.96 -53.62 -2.88
C ASP A 394 3.40 -54.12 -2.93
N THR A 395 3.84 -54.82 -1.88
CA THR A 395 5.22 -55.32 -1.78
C THR A 395 5.57 -56.38 -2.83
N ARG A 396 4.58 -56.88 -3.60
CA ARG A 396 4.79 -57.83 -4.71
C ARG A 396 5.02 -57.12 -6.04
N VAL A 397 4.71 -55.83 -6.14
CA VAL A 397 4.98 -55.02 -7.32
C VAL A 397 6.45 -54.64 -7.31
N ALA A 398 7.17 -54.95 -8.39
CA ALA A 398 8.54 -54.52 -8.59
C ALA A 398 8.54 -53.16 -9.30
N THR A 399 9.27 -52.20 -8.77
CA THR A 399 9.33 -50.87 -9.37
C THR A 399 10.18 -50.87 -10.64
N PRO A 400 9.64 -50.43 -11.80
CA PRO A 400 10.46 -50.25 -12.99
C PRO A 400 11.55 -49.21 -12.76
N THR A 401 12.78 -49.49 -13.17
CA THR A 401 13.87 -48.51 -13.09
C THR A 401 13.65 -47.42 -14.13
N THR A 402 13.59 -46.19 -13.67
CA THR A 402 13.55 -44.98 -14.50
C THR A 402 14.95 -44.36 -14.53
N ASN A 403 15.45 -44.07 -15.74
CA ASN A 403 16.72 -43.36 -15.94
C ASN A 403 16.41 -42.04 -16.63
N GLU A 404 15.93 -41.07 -15.84
CA GLU A 404 15.86 -39.68 -16.28
C GLU A 404 17.21 -39.01 -16.05
N PRO A 405 17.72 -38.20 -17.00
CA PRO A 405 18.92 -37.39 -16.77
C PRO A 405 18.72 -36.46 -15.57
N LEU A 406 19.77 -36.16 -14.81
CA LEU A 406 19.67 -35.22 -13.70
C LEU A 406 19.36 -33.81 -14.22
N ALA A 407 18.28 -33.20 -13.75
CA ALA A 407 17.96 -31.81 -14.07
C ALA A 407 17.23 -31.08 -12.93
N ILE A 408 17.26 -29.75 -12.98
CA ILE A 408 16.34 -28.87 -12.27
C ILE A 408 15.13 -28.68 -13.19
N THR A 409 13.99 -29.26 -12.82
CA THR A 409 12.77 -29.33 -13.65
C THR A 409 11.92 -28.07 -13.54
N ALA A 410 11.89 -27.45 -12.35
CA ALA A 410 11.29 -26.15 -12.11
C ALA A 410 12.08 -25.39 -11.04
N SER A 411 11.90 -24.07 -10.99
CA SER A 411 12.54 -23.24 -9.98
C SER A 411 11.89 -21.87 -9.88
N THR A 412 12.17 -21.13 -8.80
CA THR A 412 11.94 -19.67 -8.78
C THR A 412 12.58 -19.04 -10.03
N ALA A 413 11.89 -18.08 -10.64
CA ALA A 413 12.37 -17.43 -11.86
C ALA A 413 13.69 -16.68 -11.60
N THR A 414 14.57 -16.65 -12.61
CA THR A 414 15.89 -15.99 -12.54
C THR A 414 15.96 -14.71 -13.37
N ASP A 415 14.82 -14.26 -13.92
CA ASP A 415 14.71 -13.06 -14.76
C ASP A 415 14.75 -11.76 -13.93
N ARG A 416 14.54 -11.87 -12.62
CA ARG A 416 14.53 -10.77 -11.66
C ARG A 416 15.16 -11.21 -10.32
N PRO A 417 15.67 -10.27 -9.50
CA PRO A 417 16.10 -10.58 -8.14
C PRO A 417 14.94 -11.09 -7.28
N VAL A 418 15.26 -11.89 -6.27
CA VAL A 418 14.33 -12.29 -5.19
C VAL A 418 14.57 -11.43 -3.95
N GLY A 419 13.54 -11.22 -3.14
CA GLY A 419 13.65 -10.45 -1.90
C GLY A 419 14.34 -11.24 -0.78
N ALA A 420 14.93 -10.53 0.18
CA ALA A 420 15.61 -11.16 1.33
C ALA A 420 14.68 -11.83 2.35
N GLN A 421 13.36 -11.78 2.12
CA GLN A 421 12.35 -12.47 2.92
C GLN A 421 11.64 -13.58 2.13
N ASP A 422 12.07 -13.84 0.90
CA ASP A 422 11.40 -14.79 0.02
C ASP A 422 11.78 -16.24 0.34
N VAL A 423 10.94 -17.16 -0.12
CA VAL A 423 11.27 -18.58 -0.30
C VAL A 423 11.73 -18.81 -1.73
N VAL A 424 12.91 -19.41 -1.89
CA VAL A 424 13.47 -19.78 -3.19
C VAL A 424 13.45 -21.29 -3.34
N TYR A 425 12.94 -21.79 -4.47
CA TYR A 425 12.76 -23.23 -4.67
C TYR A 425 13.46 -23.76 -5.92
N VAL A 426 13.78 -25.06 -5.87
CA VAL A 426 14.11 -25.91 -7.01
C VAL A 426 13.35 -27.23 -6.93
N GLU A 427 12.84 -27.67 -8.06
CA GLU A 427 12.35 -29.03 -8.26
C GLU A 427 13.36 -29.81 -9.11
N THR A 428 13.39 -31.12 -8.90
CA THR A 428 14.44 -31.99 -9.44
C THR A 428 13.82 -33.12 -10.22
N THR A 429 14.59 -33.73 -11.13
CA THR A 429 14.17 -34.93 -11.86
C THR A 429 13.81 -36.10 -10.95
N HIS A 430 12.87 -36.92 -11.40
CA HIS A 430 12.21 -37.93 -10.58
C HIS A 430 12.78 -39.32 -10.85
N THR A 431 13.65 -39.77 -9.96
CA THR A 431 14.16 -41.15 -10.00
C THR A 431 13.43 -42.03 -8.99
N THR A 432 13.07 -43.24 -9.40
CA THR A 432 12.33 -44.15 -8.53
C THR A 432 13.17 -44.79 -7.43
N ASP A 433 14.49 -44.79 -7.55
CA ASP A 433 15.42 -45.54 -6.69
C ASP A 433 16.31 -44.65 -5.82
N ARG A 434 16.26 -43.33 -5.96
CA ARG A 434 17.08 -42.39 -5.19
C ARG A 434 16.47 -40.99 -5.19
N ILE A 435 16.95 -40.15 -4.28
CA ILE A 435 16.54 -38.75 -4.16
C ILE A 435 17.78 -37.91 -4.50
N PRO A 436 17.74 -37.04 -5.52
CA PRO A 436 18.79 -36.07 -5.76
C PRO A 436 19.01 -35.17 -4.54
N VAL A 437 20.26 -34.93 -4.18
CA VAL A 437 20.61 -34.09 -3.02
C VAL A 437 20.69 -32.64 -3.47
N VAL A 438 19.90 -31.76 -2.85
CA VAL A 438 19.98 -30.32 -3.06
C VAL A 438 20.83 -29.70 -1.97
N SER A 439 21.80 -28.89 -2.37
CA SER A 439 22.64 -28.11 -1.46
C SER A 439 22.62 -26.64 -1.84
N TRP A 440 22.58 -25.78 -0.83
CA TRP A 440 22.46 -24.34 -1.01
C TRP A 440 23.76 -23.65 -0.62
N THR A 441 24.15 -22.64 -1.40
CA THR A 441 25.23 -21.72 -1.05
C THR A 441 24.77 -20.29 -1.20
N LEU A 442 25.19 -19.44 -0.28
CA LEU A 442 24.99 -18.00 -0.29
C LEU A 442 26.36 -17.32 -0.29
N ASP A 443 26.65 -16.52 -1.31
CA ASP A 443 27.96 -15.91 -1.56
C ASP A 443 29.10 -16.94 -1.52
N GLY A 444 28.84 -18.13 -2.05
CA GLY A 444 29.76 -19.28 -2.06
C GLY A 444 29.94 -19.99 -0.72
N ARG A 445 29.22 -19.60 0.34
CA ARG A 445 29.23 -20.29 1.64
C ARG A 445 28.04 -21.24 1.76
N PRO A 446 28.24 -22.49 2.20
CA PRO A 446 27.13 -23.42 2.42
C PRO A 446 26.09 -22.87 3.40
N VAL A 447 24.81 -23.05 3.06
CA VAL A 447 23.67 -22.76 3.93
C VAL A 447 23.06 -24.09 4.36
N ALA A 448 22.86 -24.26 5.67
CA ALA A 448 22.21 -25.44 6.19
C ALA A 448 20.69 -25.34 5.95
N ASN A 449 20.11 -26.38 5.35
CA ASN A 449 18.68 -26.45 5.09
C ASN A 449 18.13 -27.87 5.33
N PRO A 450 18.22 -28.39 6.56
CA PRO A 450 17.97 -29.80 6.85
C PRO A 450 16.48 -30.16 6.74
N GLY A 451 16.11 -31.07 5.83
CA GLY A 451 14.73 -31.59 5.70
C GLY A 451 13.87 -30.81 4.71
N HIS A 452 14.36 -29.67 4.23
CA HIS A 452 13.67 -28.73 3.36
C HIS A 452 14.39 -28.60 2.02
N ASP A 453 14.96 -29.70 1.53
CA ASP A 453 16.10 -29.63 0.62
C ASP A 453 15.84 -28.84 -0.69
N GLY A 454 14.61 -28.89 -1.22
CA GLY A 454 14.20 -28.15 -2.43
C GLY A 454 13.79 -26.69 -2.22
N ASP A 455 13.49 -26.26 -0.99
CA ASP A 455 12.94 -24.94 -0.64
C ASP A 455 13.82 -24.24 0.39
N LEU A 456 14.28 -23.03 0.11
CA LEU A 456 15.08 -22.25 1.05
C LEU A 456 14.36 -20.97 1.47
N GLU A 457 13.94 -20.90 2.73
CA GLU A 457 13.48 -19.66 3.34
C GLU A 457 14.66 -18.71 3.59
N LEU A 458 14.65 -17.52 2.98
CA LEU A 458 15.72 -16.54 3.15
C LEU A 458 15.55 -15.69 4.42
N ALA A 459 14.32 -15.49 4.88
CA ALA A 459 14.03 -14.66 6.05
C ALA A 459 14.84 -15.05 7.31
N PRO A 460 14.96 -16.34 7.69
CA PRO A 460 15.74 -16.76 8.85
C PRO A 460 17.26 -16.51 8.73
N LEU A 461 17.77 -16.33 7.51
CA LEU A 461 19.20 -16.10 7.27
C LEU A 461 19.66 -14.70 7.70
N ASN A 462 18.73 -13.76 7.92
CA ASN A 462 19.00 -12.40 8.38
C ASN A 462 20.11 -11.71 7.56
N LEU A 463 19.92 -11.68 6.24
CA LEU A 463 20.90 -11.15 5.30
C LEU A 463 21.28 -9.70 5.62
N ALA A 464 22.56 -9.39 5.43
CA ALA A 464 23.03 -8.00 5.48
C ALA A 464 22.44 -7.22 4.29
N ARG A 465 22.42 -5.88 4.38
CA ARG A 465 22.02 -5.08 3.22
C ARG A 465 23.00 -5.28 2.06
N GLY A 466 22.47 -5.39 0.85
CA GLY A 466 23.23 -5.54 -0.39
C GLY A 466 22.66 -6.63 -1.29
N ALA A 467 23.28 -6.80 -2.46
CA ALA A 467 23.02 -7.92 -3.33
C ALA A 467 23.83 -9.16 -2.89
N HIS A 468 23.17 -10.31 -2.82
CA HIS A 468 23.78 -11.60 -2.52
C HIS A 468 23.60 -12.58 -3.68
N GLN A 469 24.52 -13.53 -3.83
CA GLN A 469 24.40 -14.62 -4.81
C GLN A 469 23.95 -15.90 -4.12
N LEU A 470 22.71 -16.32 -4.36
CA LEU A 470 22.21 -17.62 -3.96
C LEU A 470 22.45 -18.65 -5.08
N THR A 471 22.87 -19.86 -4.74
CA THR A 471 23.01 -20.97 -5.69
C THR A 471 22.54 -22.29 -5.08
N ALA A 472 21.64 -22.96 -5.78
CA ALA A 472 21.26 -24.34 -5.54
C ALA A 472 22.13 -25.27 -6.41
N THR A 473 22.64 -26.34 -5.83
CA THR A 473 23.34 -27.43 -6.53
C THR A 473 22.61 -28.72 -6.26
N VAL A 474 22.04 -29.31 -7.30
CA VAL A 474 21.37 -30.62 -7.27
C VAL A 474 22.37 -31.67 -7.72
N THR A 475 22.58 -32.71 -6.91
CA THR A 475 23.59 -33.76 -7.17
C THR A 475 22.95 -35.14 -7.10
N ASP A 476 23.22 -35.98 -8.10
CA ASP A 476 22.87 -37.40 -8.04
C ASP A 476 23.82 -38.11 -7.05
N PRO A 477 23.30 -38.72 -5.97
CA PRO A 477 24.14 -39.31 -4.92
C PRO A 477 24.90 -40.57 -5.36
N GLN A 478 24.52 -41.20 -6.48
CA GLN A 478 25.17 -42.40 -7.00
C GLN A 478 26.21 -42.06 -8.07
N THR A 479 25.88 -41.18 -9.02
CA THR A 479 26.79 -40.85 -10.14
C THR A 479 27.74 -39.70 -9.80
N GLY A 480 27.38 -38.84 -8.86
CA GLY A 480 28.08 -37.59 -8.55
C GLY A 480 27.90 -36.50 -9.62
N GLU A 481 27.01 -36.70 -10.58
CA GLU A 481 26.60 -35.65 -11.53
C GLU A 481 25.90 -34.52 -10.78
N SER A 482 26.14 -33.28 -11.18
CA SER A 482 25.52 -32.10 -10.56
C SER A 482 25.04 -31.09 -11.59
N VAL A 483 23.92 -30.45 -11.29
CA VAL A 483 23.38 -29.29 -12.02
C VAL A 483 23.14 -28.14 -11.05
N THR A 484 23.27 -26.89 -11.50
CA THR A 484 23.15 -25.71 -10.65
C THR A 484 22.18 -24.69 -11.20
N ARG A 485 21.63 -23.87 -10.28
CA ARG A 485 20.83 -22.69 -10.57
C ARG A 485 21.20 -21.59 -9.58
N SER A 486 21.22 -20.35 -10.04
CA SER A 486 21.62 -19.20 -9.23
C SER A 486 20.65 -18.04 -9.36
N TRP A 487 20.48 -17.28 -8.27
CA TRP A 487 19.65 -16.08 -8.18
C TRP A 487 20.42 -14.96 -7.51
N THR A 488 20.13 -13.73 -7.93
CA THR A 488 20.47 -12.54 -7.15
C THR A 488 19.40 -12.36 -6.08
N VAL A 489 19.81 -12.31 -4.82
CA VAL A 489 18.96 -11.90 -3.70
C VAL A 489 19.21 -10.42 -3.46
N ASP A 490 18.15 -9.63 -3.50
CA ASP A 490 18.19 -8.24 -3.11
C ASP A 490 17.77 -8.09 -1.64
N ALA A 491 18.75 -7.74 -0.81
CA ALA A 491 18.55 -7.45 0.61
C ALA A 491 18.69 -5.95 0.94
N ASN A 492 18.80 -5.09 -0.09
CA ASN A 492 18.65 -3.67 0.10
C ASN A 492 17.21 -3.35 0.45
N ARG A 493 17.02 -2.19 1.09
CA ARG A 493 15.71 -1.72 1.47
C ARG A 493 15.53 -0.36 0.82
N PRO A 494 14.33 -0.07 0.31
CA PRO A 494 14.07 1.23 -0.28
C PRO A 494 14.11 2.30 0.81
N ASP A 495 14.49 3.50 0.41
CA ASP A 495 14.38 4.72 1.20
C ASP A 495 13.24 5.58 0.65
N VAL A 496 12.60 6.36 1.53
CA VAL A 496 11.57 7.33 1.15
C VAL A 496 11.95 8.67 1.72
N ASP A 497 12.02 9.68 0.86
CA ASP A 497 12.11 11.07 1.26
C ASP A 497 10.73 11.70 1.30
N TYR A 498 10.58 12.71 2.15
CA TYR A 498 9.37 13.52 2.22
C TYR A 498 9.67 14.98 1.90
N ASP A 499 8.70 15.64 1.29
CA ASP A 499 8.68 17.08 1.07
C ASP A 499 7.41 17.67 1.69
N LEU A 500 7.51 18.82 2.38
CA LEU A 500 6.37 19.45 3.02
C LEU A 500 6.20 20.88 2.52
N SER A 501 4.96 21.36 2.51
CA SER A 501 4.68 22.80 2.35
C SER A 501 5.43 23.62 3.43
N GLU A 502 5.67 24.91 3.17
CA GLU A 502 6.41 25.77 4.09
C GLU A 502 5.75 25.85 5.49
N PRO A 503 6.45 25.45 6.57
CA PRO A 503 5.94 25.56 7.94
C PRO A 503 6.17 26.96 8.52
N LEU A 504 5.36 27.35 9.51
CA LEU A 504 5.60 28.55 10.31
C LEU A 504 6.86 28.46 11.15
N LEU A 505 7.11 27.26 11.70
CA LEU A 505 8.22 26.98 12.59
C LEU A 505 8.69 25.56 12.36
N THR A 506 10.00 25.38 12.29
CA THR A 506 10.67 24.07 12.29
C THR A 506 11.53 23.96 13.53
N THR A 507 11.38 22.88 14.28
CA THR A 507 12.19 22.57 15.46
C THR A 507 12.85 21.21 15.28
N ALA A 508 14.17 21.17 15.40
CA ALA A 508 14.96 19.93 15.39
C ALA A 508 15.66 19.75 16.73
N LYS A 509 15.43 18.62 17.39
CA LYS A 509 16.08 18.24 18.66
C LYS A 509 16.87 16.95 18.44
N PRO A 510 18.11 16.82 18.95
CA PRO A 510 18.90 15.59 18.80
C PRO A 510 18.14 14.34 19.27
N GLY A 511 18.08 13.30 18.41
CA GLY A 511 17.41 12.04 18.73
C GLY A 511 15.88 12.09 18.79
N LYS A 512 15.25 13.19 18.35
CA LYS A 512 13.79 13.32 18.21
C LYS A 512 13.41 13.60 16.76
N PRO A 513 12.17 13.27 16.35
CA PRO A 513 11.66 13.67 15.03
C PRO A 513 11.71 15.18 14.86
N THR A 514 11.93 15.64 13.62
CA THR A 514 11.72 17.05 13.28
C THR A 514 10.26 17.41 13.48
N GLU A 515 10.01 18.58 14.07
CA GLU A 515 8.67 19.08 14.37
C GLU A 515 8.39 20.33 13.55
N TYR A 516 7.23 20.34 12.90
CA TYR A 516 6.76 21.42 12.02
C TYR A 516 5.46 21.99 12.58
N VAL A 517 5.34 23.32 12.61
CA VAL A 517 4.09 23.99 13.01
C VAL A 517 3.47 24.68 11.80
N TYR A 518 2.18 24.44 11.56
CA TYR A 518 1.41 24.99 10.45
C TYR A 518 0.20 25.77 10.94
N ASN A 519 -0.06 26.94 10.36
CA ASN A 519 -1.25 27.77 10.58
C ASN A 519 -2.33 27.55 9.51
N GLY A 520 -2.65 26.28 9.25
CA GLY A 520 -3.60 25.88 8.23
C GLY A 520 -3.17 24.58 7.55
N PRO A 521 -3.93 24.13 6.55
CA PRO A 521 -3.61 22.91 5.82
C PRO A 521 -2.16 22.87 5.36
N PHE A 522 -1.55 21.68 5.42
CA PHE A 522 -0.20 21.45 4.91
C PHE A 522 -0.21 20.31 3.90
N THR A 523 0.79 20.27 3.04
CA THR A 523 0.92 19.23 2.01
C THR A 523 2.14 18.37 2.24
N MET A 524 2.08 17.12 1.79
CA MET A 524 3.17 16.14 1.85
C MET A 524 3.41 15.46 0.49
N GLY A 525 4.63 15.60 -0.01
CA GLY A 525 5.24 14.78 -1.05
C GLY A 525 5.92 13.55 -0.43
N LEU A 526 5.79 12.37 -1.03
CA LEU A 526 6.66 11.22 -0.74
C LEU A 526 7.32 10.73 -2.03
N ALA A 527 8.63 10.54 -1.99
CA ALA A 527 9.42 10.05 -3.12
C ALA A 527 10.25 8.85 -2.67
N GLY A 528 9.96 7.68 -3.24
CA GLY A 528 10.72 6.47 -2.98
C GLY A 528 11.94 6.36 -3.90
N THR A 529 13.04 5.88 -3.33
CA THR A 529 14.28 5.57 -4.05
C THR A 529 14.77 4.19 -3.65
N ASP A 530 15.39 3.51 -4.60
CA ASP A 530 15.98 2.19 -4.39
C ASP A 530 17.22 2.03 -5.29
N ASP A 531 18.08 1.09 -4.96
CA ASP A 531 19.29 0.80 -5.75
C ASP A 531 19.06 -0.30 -6.82
N SER A 532 17.86 -0.86 -6.86
CA SER A 532 17.39 -1.78 -7.90
C SER A 532 16.40 -1.11 -8.87
N PRO A 533 16.26 -1.62 -10.12
CA PRO A 533 15.21 -1.17 -11.02
C PRO A 533 13.83 -1.57 -10.51
N GLY A 534 12.88 -0.64 -10.58
CA GLY A 534 11.48 -0.89 -10.23
C GLY A 534 10.87 0.32 -9.51
N GLN A 535 9.57 0.26 -9.26
CA GLN A 535 8.88 1.30 -8.51
C GLN A 535 8.94 1.01 -7.01
N VAL A 536 9.27 2.03 -6.22
CA VAL A 536 9.05 2.03 -4.78
C VAL A 536 7.63 2.52 -4.50
N THR A 537 6.82 1.69 -3.87
CA THR A 537 5.51 2.07 -3.35
C THR A 537 5.68 2.72 -1.98
N ALA A 538 5.48 4.03 -1.92
CA ALA A 538 5.53 4.76 -0.66
C ALA A 538 4.20 4.62 0.10
N GLU A 539 4.28 4.57 1.43
CA GLU A 539 3.13 4.56 2.32
C GLU A 539 3.39 5.38 3.57
N PHE A 540 2.32 5.84 4.21
CA PHE A 540 2.39 6.58 5.46
C PHE A 540 1.28 6.17 6.42
N ARG A 541 1.42 6.53 7.69
CA ARG A 541 0.35 6.42 8.68
C ARG A 541 0.33 7.60 9.61
N LEU A 542 -0.87 7.95 10.07
CA LEU A 542 -1.12 9.10 10.92
C LEU A 542 -1.37 8.61 12.35
N ASP A 543 -0.60 9.10 13.31
CA ASP A 543 -0.77 8.80 14.74
C ASP A 543 -0.80 7.30 15.09
N GLY A 544 -0.12 6.48 14.27
CA GLY A 544 -0.11 5.02 14.39
C GLY A 544 -1.34 4.31 13.81
N ASP A 545 -2.28 5.05 13.23
CA ASP A 545 -3.49 4.51 12.58
C ASP A 545 -3.18 4.11 11.13
N GLY A 546 -3.09 2.79 10.90
CA GLY A 546 -3.14 2.13 9.58
C GLY A 546 -2.14 2.60 8.52
N TRP A 547 -1.36 1.69 7.94
CA TRP A 547 -0.57 2.06 6.76
C TRP A 547 -1.47 2.37 5.57
N HIS A 548 -1.22 3.51 4.93
CA HIS A 548 -1.97 4.05 3.81
C HIS A 548 -1.03 4.30 2.63
N ASN A 549 -1.36 3.71 1.48
CA ASN A 549 -0.60 3.87 0.25
C ASN A 549 -0.62 5.33 -0.21
N TYR A 550 0.56 5.87 -0.49
CA TYR A 550 0.71 7.22 -0.99
C TYR A 550 0.49 7.28 -2.50
N TYR A 551 -0.39 8.19 -2.94
CA TYR A 551 -0.75 8.35 -4.34
C TYR A 551 -0.73 9.82 -4.80
N GLY A 552 -0.18 10.74 -4.01
CA GLY A 552 -0.32 12.18 -4.25
C GLY A 552 -1.72 12.69 -3.91
N SER A 553 -2.22 13.70 -4.62
CA SER A 553 -3.61 14.17 -4.47
C SER A 553 -4.59 13.17 -5.11
N PRO A 554 -5.78 12.93 -4.53
CA PRO A 554 -6.81 12.07 -5.12
C PRO A 554 -7.20 12.48 -6.56
N SER A 555 -7.07 13.75 -6.92
CA SER A 555 -7.38 14.31 -8.24
C SER A 555 -6.16 14.54 -9.14
N ASP A 556 -4.95 14.44 -8.61
CA ASP A 556 -3.70 14.64 -9.35
C ASP A 556 -2.54 13.89 -8.67
N ALA A 557 -2.09 12.81 -9.30
CA ALA A 557 -1.02 11.96 -8.76
C ALA A 557 0.33 12.68 -8.57
N LYS A 558 0.53 13.82 -9.24
CA LYS A 558 1.76 14.63 -9.16
C LYS A 558 1.67 15.71 -8.08
N ALA A 559 0.47 16.06 -7.64
CA ALA A 559 0.27 17.02 -6.57
C ALA A 559 0.50 16.33 -5.20
N PRO A 560 1.04 17.05 -4.20
CA PRO A 560 1.25 16.48 -2.89
C PRO A 560 -0.08 16.23 -2.16
N PHE A 561 -0.07 15.29 -1.22
CA PHE A 561 -1.23 14.93 -0.41
C PHE A 561 -1.51 16.02 0.62
N GLN A 562 -2.75 16.52 0.71
CA GLN A 562 -3.11 17.64 1.59
C GLN A 562 -3.76 17.17 2.90
N PHE A 563 -3.23 17.63 4.02
CA PHE A 563 -3.79 17.45 5.36
C PHE A 563 -4.49 18.71 5.85
N SER A 564 -5.64 18.56 6.50
CA SER A 564 -6.32 19.66 7.19
C SER A 564 -7.09 19.16 8.41
N ALA A 565 -7.50 20.10 9.28
CA ALA A 565 -8.14 19.77 10.54
C ALA A 565 -9.41 18.89 10.37
N THR A 566 -10.13 19.06 9.26
CA THR A 566 -11.37 18.30 8.96
C THR A 566 -11.30 17.54 7.63
N GLY A 567 -10.11 17.43 7.05
CA GLY A 567 -9.90 16.88 5.72
C GLY A 567 -10.44 17.75 4.58
N THR A 568 -10.03 17.41 3.37
CA THR A 568 -10.39 18.07 2.11
C THR A 568 -11.44 17.23 1.40
N VAL A 569 -12.55 17.84 1.00
CA VAL A 569 -13.59 17.15 0.22
C VAL A 569 -13.18 17.14 -1.26
N VAL A 570 -13.03 15.95 -1.83
CA VAL A 570 -12.78 15.70 -3.25
C VAL A 570 -13.81 14.68 -3.72
N ASP A 571 -14.62 15.04 -4.72
CA ASP A 571 -15.70 14.22 -5.26
C ASP A 571 -16.58 13.59 -4.17
N ASP A 572 -16.98 14.39 -3.18
CA ASP A 572 -17.80 14.00 -2.02
C ASP A 572 -17.19 12.92 -1.10
N LEU A 573 -15.87 12.75 -1.14
CA LEU A 573 -15.08 12.02 -0.14
C LEU A 573 -14.08 12.92 0.55
N VAL A 574 -13.75 12.61 1.79
CA VAL A 574 -12.85 13.40 2.63
C VAL A 574 -11.50 12.71 2.66
N TYR A 575 -10.44 13.45 2.37
CA TYR A 575 -9.06 12.98 2.41
C TYR A 575 -8.21 13.87 3.32
N GLY A 576 -7.17 13.29 3.94
CA GLY A 576 -6.22 14.04 4.78
C GLY A 576 -6.85 14.68 6.01
N ASN A 577 -7.86 14.03 6.57
CA ASN A 577 -8.48 14.47 7.81
C ASN A 577 -7.57 14.15 9.01
N LEU A 578 -7.16 15.20 9.72
CA LEU A 578 -6.43 15.08 11.00
C LEU A 578 -7.38 14.92 12.20
N GLY A 579 -8.68 15.14 11.99
CA GLY A 579 -9.71 15.09 13.02
C GLY A 579 -10.19 13.68 13.36
N SER A 580 -11.35 13.61 14.02
CA SER A 580 -11.99 12.34 14.33
C SER A 580 -12.42 11.61 13.05
N GLY A 581 -12.38 10.28 13.05
CA GLY A 581 -12.88 9.42 11.97
C GLY A 581 -11.80 8.86 11.03
N GLY A 582 -10.56 9.36 11.14
CA GLY A 582 -9.40 8.87 10.41
C GLY A 582 -9.16 9.58 9.07
N LEU A 583 -8.15 9.11 8.35
CA LEU A 583 -7.56 9.80 7.19
C LEU A 583 -8.52 9.98 6.00
N SER A 584 -9.40 9.00 5.77
CA SER A 584 -10.34 8.96 4.64
C SER A 584 -11.75 8.60 5.11
N MET A 585 -12.74 9.41 4.74
CA MET A 585 -14.13 9.29 5.23
C MET A 585 -15.16 9.73 4.19
N SER A 586 -16.41 9.33 4.39
CA SER A 586 -17.56 9.87 3.65
C SER A 586 -17.80 11.34 4.01
N SER A 587 -18.18 12.18 3.04
CA SER A 587 -18.32 13.64 3.25
C SER A 587 -19.34 14.05 4.31
N PHE A 588 -20.41 13.28 4.45
CA PHE A 588 -21.47 13.48 5.43
C PHE A 588 -21.14 12.98 6.83
N ALA A 589 -20.06 12.20 7.00
CA ALA A 589 -19.72 11.64 8.30
C ALA A 589 -19.32 12.76 9.28
N PRO A 590 -19.91 12.78 10.50
CA PRO A 590 -19.61 13.81 11.48
C PRO A 590 -18.15 13.74 11.89
N ARG A 591 -17.49 14.90 11.97
CA ARG A 591 -16.08 15.00 12.34
C ARG A 591 -15.78 16.26 13.14
N SER A 592 -14.94 16.13 14.16
CA SER A 592 -14.37 17.24 14.90
C SER A 592 -13.00 17.61 14.36
N PRO A 593 -12.62 18.91 14.31
CA PRO A 593 -11.31 19.33 13.86
C PRO A 593 -10.16 18.72 14.66
N GLY A 594 -9.15 18.19 13.97
CA GLY A 594 -7.87 17.72 14.53
C GLY A 594 -6.83 18.82 14.54
N TYR A 595 -6.98 19.76 15.48
CA TYR A 595 -5.90 20.69 15.81
C TYR A 595 -4.98 20.09 16.85
N GLY A 596 -3.71 20.50 16.83
CA GLY A 596 -2.68 20.00 17.73
C GLY A 596 -1.66 19.17 16.99
N ARG A 597 -1.00 18.28 17.74
CA ARG A 597 0.22 17.59 17.32
C ARG A 597 -0.11 16.22 16.75
N HIS A 598 0.38 15.95 15.54
CA HIS A 598 0.21 14.69 14.82
C HIS A 598 1.57 14.11 14.45
N THR A 599 1.73 12.80 14.59
CA THR A 599 2.91 12.06 14.14
C THR A 599 2.62 11.42 12.79
N VAL A 600 3.46 11.70 11.81
CA VAL A 600 3.42 11.03 10.50
C VAL A 600 4.62 10.10 10.42
N GLU A 601 4.34 8.82 10.20
CA GLU A 601 5.37 7.82 9.90
C GLU A 601 5.24 7.43 8.44
N TYR A 602 6.36 7.21 7.75
CA TYR A 602 6.41 6.91 6.32
C TYR A 602 7.46 5.85 6.03
N ARG A 603 7.24 5.03 5.01
CA ARG A 603 8.20 4.01 4.53
C ARG A 603 7.92 3.66 3.06
N GLY A 604 8.81 2.87 2.47
CA GLY A 604 8.66 2.36 1.10
C GLY A 604 8.67 0.84 1.04
N ILE A 605 8.12 0.30 -0.04
CA ILE A 605 8.19 -1.11 -0.43
C ILE A 605 8.71 -1.16 -1.86
N ASP A 606 9.80 -1.88 -2.11
CA ASP A 606 10.41 -2.00 -3.43
C ASP A 606 9.69 -3.05 -4.31
N ALA A 607 10.16 -3.23 -5.55
CA ALA A 607 9.52 -4.11 -6.53
C ALA A 607 9.66 -5.62 -6.22
N VAL A 608 10.64 -6.01 -5.40
CA VAL A 608 10.81 -7.39 -4.92
C VAL A 608 10.10 -7.63 -3.60
N GLY A 609 9.66 -6.57 -2.91
CA GLY A 609 8.83 -6.60 -1.72
C GLY A 609 9.58 -6.34 -0.41
N ASN A 610 10.84 -5.89 -0.44
CA ASN A 610 11.52 -5.48 0.79
C ASN A 610 10.89 -4.20 1.34
N ILE A 611 10.72 -4.17 2.66
CA ILE A 611 10.10 -3.05 3.37
C ILE A 611 11.19 -2.17 3.99
N GLY A 612 11.18 -0.89 3.60
CA GLY A 612 12.02 0.17 4.15
C GLY A 612 11.82 0.38 5.64
N SER A 613 12.86 0.88 6.31
CA SER A 613 12.72 1.35 7.69
C SER A 613 11.78 2.56 7.73
N ALA A 614 10.87 2.61 8.72
CA ALA A 614 9.98 3.75 8.86
C ALA A 614 10.72 5.01 9.34
N GLY A 615 10.65 6.07 8.55
CA GLY A 615 10.96 7.43 8.98
C GLY A 615 9.76 8.07 9.67
N LYS A 616 9.99 9.20 10.36
CA LYS A 616 8.90 9.96 10.99
C LYS A 616 9.21 11.44 11.18
N PHE A 617 8.16 12.25 11.10
CA PHE A 617 8.15 13.65 11.51
C PHE A 617 6.89 13.96 12.31
N VAL A 618 6.85 15.14 12.92
CA VAL A 618 5.67 15.64 13.62
C VAL A 618 5.17 16.90 12.93
N ALA A 619 3.86 16.95 12.66
CA ALA A 619 3.16 18.13 12.20
C ALA A 619 2.18 18.60 13.28
N THR A 620 2.33 19.84 13.72
CA THR A 620 1.41 20.50 14.62
C THR A 620 0.54 21.46 13.81
N LEU A 621 -0.76 21.20 13.75
CA LEU A 621 -1.72 22.05 13.08
C LEU A 621 -2.40 22.99 14.09
N ILE A 622 -2.27 24.29 13.89
CA ILE A 622 -3.01 25.31 14.65
C ILE A 622 -4.14 25.90 13.80
N PRO A 623 -5.18 26.49 14.41
CA PRO A 623 -6.23 27.16 13.66
C PRO A 623 -5.69 28.19 12.69
N SER A 624 -6.30 28.28 11.50
CA SER A 624 -5.95 29.30 10.53
C SER A 624 -6.30 30.70 11.05
N PRO A 625 -5.49 31.72 10.70
CA PRO A 625 -5.78 33.10 11.09
C PRO A 625 -7.13 33.57 10.57
N PRO A 626 -7.83 34.47 11.28
CA PRO A 626 -9.08 35.06 10.78
C PRO A 626 -8.82 35.82 9.47
N THR A 627 -9.81 35.80 8.57
CA THR A 627 -9.72 36.50 7.28
C THR A 627 -9.55 38.01 7.49
N CYS A 628 -8.51 38.58 6.90
CA CYS A 628 -8.21 40.00 6.98
C CYS A 628 -9.31 40.87 6.37
N THR A 629 -9.75 41.91 7.08
CA THR A 629 -10.55 43.00 6.50
C THR A 629 -9.67 44.11 5.95
N ASP A 630 -8.52 44.33 6.59
CA ASP A 630 -7.54 45.35 6.21
C ASP A 630 -6.15 44.73 6.21
N VAL A 631 -5.36 45.01 5.16
CA VAL A 631 -3.98 44.53 5.05
C VAL A 631 -3.03 45.72 4.98
N ILE A 632 -2.04 45.76 5.87
CA ILE A 632 -0.95 46.72 5.88
C ILE A 632 0.33 45.97 5.56
N SER A 633 1.05 46.43 4.54
CA SER A 633 2.37 45.94 4.16
C SER A 633 3.37 47.10 4.04
N GLY A 634 4.66 46.78 4.14
CA GLY A 634 5.73 47.79 4.07
C GLY A 634 5.81 48.71 5.30
N PRO A 635 6.54 49.84 5.19
CA PRO A 635 6.82 50.72 6.33
C PRO A 635 5.60 51.57 6.72
N ARG A 636 5.37 51.70 8.03
CA ARG A 636 4.35 52.57 8.63
C ARG A 636 4.93 53.25 9.88
N THR A 637 4.83 54.56 9.96
CA THR A 637 5.25 55.34 11.13
C THR A 637 4.03 55.91 11.85
N GLY A 638 4.10 55.96 13.18
CA GLY A 638 3.04 56.44 14.05
C GLY A 638 2.22 55.30 14.68
N ALA A 639 1.45 55.65 15.71
CA ALA A 639 0.61 54.69 16.41
C ALA A 639 -0.46 54.10 15.47
N LEU A 640 -0.67 52.78 15.56
CA LEU A 640 -1.73 52.06 14.87
C LEU A 640 -2.81 51.69 15.89
N VAL A 641 -4.05 52.10 15.63
CA VAL A 641 -5.20 51.72 16.45
C VAL A 641 -6.16 50.91 15.59
N VAL A 642 -6.30 49.63 15.91
CA VAL A 642 -7.24 48.70 15.27
C VAL A 642 -8.56 48.81 16.02
N THR A 643 -9.57 49.36 15.37
CA THR A 643 -10.85 49.73 16.01
C THR A 643 -11.98 48.75 15.76
N SER A 644 -11.94 48.03 14.64
CA SER A 644 -12.91 47.01 14.24
C SER A 644 -12.29 46.11 13.16
N GLY A 645 -12.96 45.01 12.81
CA GLY A 645 -12.50 44.09 11.78
C GLY A 645 -11.21 43.37 12.16
N VAL A 646 -10.53 42.84 11.15
CA VAL A 646 -9.26 42.09 11.27
C VAL A 646 -8.19 42.87 10.52
N THR A 647 -7.30 43.54 11.24
CA THR A 647 -6.13 44.19 10.62
C THR A 647 -4.96 43.21 10.57
N CYS A 648 -4.48 42.94 9.36
CA CYS A 648 -3.34 42.09 9.10
C CYS A 648 -2.10 42.92 8.74
N LEU A 649 -1.03 42.78 9.53
CA LEU A 649 0.29 43.28 9.20
C LEU A 649 1.04 42.16 8.47
N ARG A 650 1.33 42.33 7.18
CA ARG A 650 2.00 41.31 6.35
C ARG A 650 3.25 41.89 5.72
N ALA A 651 4.41 41.35 6.07
CA ALA A 651 5.71 41.92 5.66
C ALA A 651 5.78 43.43 5.93
N ALA A 652 5.26 43.87 7.08
CA ALA A 652 5.16 45.26 7.47
C ALA A 652 6.28 45.65 8.45
N THR A 653 6.62 46.94 8.50
CA THR A 653 7.49 47.53 9.51
C THR A 653 6.78 48.70 10.16
N VAL A 654 6.25 48.49 11.37
CA VAL A 654 5.51 49.53 12.12
C VAL A 654 6.45 50.16 13.14
N THR A 655 6.65 51.47 13.05
CA THR A 655 7.36 52.26 14.08
C THR A 655 6.35 53.09 14.85
N GLY A 656 5.92 52.59 15.99
CA GLY A 656 4.83 53.13 16.80
C GLY A 656 4.11 52.03 17.57
N SER A 657 3.35 52.41 18.60
CA SER A 657 2.53 51.45 19.37
C SER A 657 1.36 50.92 18.54
N VAL A 658 1.01 49.66 18.73
CA VAL A 658 -0.20 49.04 18.17
C VAL A 658 -1.22 48.80 19.28
N THR A 659 -2.45 49.28 19.10
CA THR A 659 -3.54 49.10 20.07
C THR A 659 -4.73 48.45 19.39
N VAL A 660 -5.20 47.33 19.92
CA VAL A 660 -6.39 46.60 19.45
C VAL A 660 -7.54 46.86 20.42
N ARG A 661 -8.61 47.46 19.90
CA ARG A 661 -9.81 47.78 20.68
C ARG A 661 -10.73 46.55 20.83
N PRO A 662 -11.67 46.58 21.80
CA PRO A 662 -12.63 45.50 21.97
C PRO A 662 -13.39 45.17 20.69
N GLY A 663 -13.54 43.88 20.40
CA GLY A 663 -14.24 43.39 19.21
C GLY A 663 -13.42 43.36 17.92
N ALA A 664 -12.21 43.95 17.91
CA ALA A 664 -11.32 43.92 16.76
C ALA A 664 -10.26 42.81 16.87
N ALA A 665 -9.60 42.49 15.76
CA ALA A 665 -8.54 41.49 15.69
C ALA A 665 -7.28 42.01 15.01
N LEU A 666 -6.13 41.46 15.42
CA LEU A 666 -4.82 41.75 14.85
C LEU A 666 -4.13 40.45 14.46
N VAL A 667 -3.67 40.36 13.22
CA VAL A 667 -2.79 39.29 12.73
C VAL A 667 -1.49 39.93 12.27
N VAL A 668 -0.35 39.45 12.77
CA VAL A 668 0.99 39.98 12.45
C VAL A 668 1.82 38.84 11.87
N GLU A 669 2.05 38.86 10.57
CA GLU A 669 2.79 37.84 9.83
C GLU A 669 4.07 38.41 9.23
N ARG A 670 5.21 37.78 9.51
CA ARG A 670 6.52 38.14 8.95
C ARG A 670 6.81 39.65 9.03
N SER A 671 6.40 40.28 10.13
CA SER A 671 6.40 41.73 10.29
C SER A 671 7.21 42.16 11.51
N SER A 672 7.63 43.43 11.53
CA SER A 672 8.34 44.03 12.64
C SER A 672 7.56 45.21 13.23
N ILE A 673 7.49 45.29 14.55
CA ILE A 673 6.87 46.38 15.30
C ILE A 673 7.92 46.92 16.26
N THR A 674 8.23 48.21 16.16
CA THR A 674 9.01 48.95 17.16
C THR A 674 8.05 49.82 17.96
N GLY A 675 7.67 49.34 19.14
CA GLY A 675 6.59 49.88 19.95
C GLY A 675 5.85 48.78 20.71
N ALA A 676 5.11 49.15 21.75
CA ALA A 676 4.28 48.21 22.50
C ALA A 676 3.05 47.77 21.69
N VAL A 677 2.64 46.52 21.86
CA VAL A 677 1.37 45.97 21.35
C VAL A 677 0.44 45.74 22.53
N SER A 678 -0.74 46.35 22.51
CA SER A 678 -1.75 46.17 23.56
C SER A 678 -3.10 45.81 22.94
N ALA A 679 -3.71 44.74 23.42
CA ALA A 679 -5.02 44.28 23.01
C ALA A 679 -5.90 44.04 24.23
N THR A 680 -7.08 44.64 24.25
CA THR A 680 -8.06 44.47 25.34
C THR A 680 -9.41 44.13 24.75
N GLY A 681 -9.98 42.97 25.12
CA GLY A 681 -11.28 42.52 24.62
C GLY A 681 -11.29 42.20 23.13
N ALA A 682 -10.13 41.90 22.55
CA ALA A 682 -10.00 41.57 21.13
C ALA A 682 -10.74 40.26 20.80
N THR A 683 -11.10 40.08 19.53
CA THR A 683 -11.61 38.79 19.04
C THR A 683 -10.47 37.85 18.72
N ALA A 684 -9.37 38.34 18.14
CA ALA A 684 -8.16 37.53 17.95
C ALA A 684 -6.87 38.38 17.99
N VAL A 685 -5.78 37.79 18.49
CA VAL A 685 -4.44 38.36 18.43
C VAL A 685 -3.47 37.27 18.02
N GLU A 686 -2.88 37.41 16.83
CA GLU A 686 -1.95 36.43 16.28
C GLU A 686 -0.62 37.08 15.88
N LEU A 687 0.48 36.57 16.42
CA LEU A 687 1.86 36.98 16.13
C LEU A 687 2.60 35.78 15.53
N LEU A 688 2.86 35.82 14.23
CA LEU A 688 3.34 34.69 13.45
C LEU A 688 4.67 35.07 12.78
N ASN A 689 5.75 34.40 13.20
CA ASN A 689 7.11 34.59 12.68
C ASN A 689 7.48 36.09 12.57
N SER A 690 7.24 36.84 13.64
CA SER A 690 7.32 38.31 13.66
C SER A 690 8.22 38.80 14.79
N SER A 691 8.54 40.09 14.81
CA SER A 691 9.34 40.70 15.89
C SER A 691 8.66 41.92 16.49
N VAL A 692 8.57 41.98 17.82
CA VAL A 692 8.09 43.13 18.57
C VAL A 692 9.22 43.64 19.47
N ARG A 693 9.69 44.86 19.20
CA ARG A 693 10.56 45.61 20.11
C ARG A 693 9.72 46.46 21.04
N GLY A 694 9.25 45.85 22.11
CA GLY A 694 8.32 46.41 23.07
C GLY A 694 7.57 45.31 23.83
N ALA A 695 6.80 45.71 24.85
CA ALA A 695 5.93 44.78 25.55
C ALA A 695 4.70 44.42 24.70
N VAL A 696 4.24 43.18 24.82
CA VAL A 696 3.00 42.66 24.25
C VAL A 696 2.05 42.31 25.39
N ALA A 697 0.90 42.96 25.46
CA ALA A 697 -0.12 42.69 26.47
C ALA A 697 -1.46 42.34 25.81
N VAL A 698 -1.95 41.12 26.06
CA VAL A 698 -3.19 40.59 25.51
C VAL A 698 -4.13 40.22 26.65
N THR A 699 -5.22 40.99 26.78
CA THR A 699 -6.13 40.91 27.93
C THR A 699 -7.56 40.66 27.47
N GLY A 700 -8.22 39.64 28.03
CA GLY A 700 -9.65 39.40 27.83
C GLY A 700 -10.05 39.06 26.39
N THR A 701 -9.15 38.51 25.59
CA THR A 701 -9.43 38.05 24.22
C THR A 701 -10.33 36.82 24.26
N THR A 702 -11.34 36.76 23.39
CA THR A 702 -12.40 35.73 23.42
C THR A 702 -12.34 34.69 22.31
N GLY A 703 -11.65 34.97 21.19
CA GLY A 703 -11.49 34.03 20.07
C GLY A 703 -10.15 33.32 20.11
N HIS A 704 -9.11 33.90 19.50
CA HIS A 704 -7.80 33.26 19.35
C HIS A 704 -6.66 34.11 19.89
N VAL A 705 -5.71 33.48 20.59
CA VAL A 705 -4.44 34.09 20.97
C VAL A 705 -3.32 33.16 20.55
N THR A 706 -2.50 33.61 19.62
CA THR A 706 -1.41 32.83 19.03
C THR A 706 -0.15 33.66 18.97
N ALA A 707 0.95 33.15 19.50
CA ALA A 707 2.30 33.67 19.26
C ALA A 707 3.17 32.47 18.88
N VAL A 708 3.62 32.43 17.63
CA VAL A 708 4.44 31.33 17.10
C VAL A 708 5.67 31.89 16.43
N GLY A 709 6.86 31.40 16.81
CA GLY A 709 8.13 31.82 16.22
C GLY A 709 8.41 33.32 16.36
N THR A 710 7.78 34.00 17.32
CA THR A 710 7.84 35.45 17.47
C THR A 710 8.93 35.86 18.44
N ARG A 711 9.69 36.90 18.10
CA ARG A 711 10.63 37.54 19.04
C ARG A 711 9.98 38.74 19.72
N VAL A 712 9.93 38.74 21.04
CA VAL A 712 9.44 39.86 21.86
C VAL A 712 10.58 40.38 22.73
N GLU A 713 11.17 41.52 22.34
CA GLU A 713 12.13 42.26 23.17
C GLU A 713 11.38 43.07 24.24
N GLY A 714 10.70 42.36 25.12
CA GLY A 714 9.85 42.87 26.18
C GLY A 714 9.10 41.74 26.89
N ALA A 715 8.19 42.12 27.80
CA ALA A 715 7.30 41.17 28.44
C ALA A 715 6.16 40.75 27.49
N LEU A 716 5.87 39.46 27.43
CA LEU A 716 4.66 38.90 26.81
C LEU A 716 3.67 38.56 27.94
N LEU A 717 2.56 39.29 28.01
CA LEU A 717 1.56 39.15 29.06
C LEU A 717 0.22 38.69 28.49
N LEU A 718 -0.28 37.56 28.97
CA LEU A 718 -1.61 37.03 28.65
C LEU A 718 -2.47 37.00 29.92
N THR A 719 -3.52 37.82 29.98
CA THR A 719 -4.36 37.93 31.17
C THR A 719 -5.84 37.75 30.85
N GLY A 720 -6.48 36.77 31.50
CA GLY A 720 -7.93 36.61 31.44
C GLY A 720 -8.49 36.27 30.05
N ASN A 721 -7.68 35.71 29.13
CA ASN A 721 -8.16 35.34 27.80
C ASN A 721 -9.00 34.06 27.89
N ALA A 722 -10.20 34.07 27.29
CA ALA A 722 -11.17 32.98 27.35
C ALA A 722 -11.53 32.52 25.93
N THR A 723 -10.71 31.64 25.37
CA THR A 723 -10.66 31.29 23.92
C THR A 723 -11.46 30.04 23.56
N GLY A 724 -12.50 29.72 24.35
CA GLY A 724 -13.37 28.57 24.12
C GLY A 724 -12.66 27.24 24.37
N THR A 725 -12.61 26.36 23.36
CA THR A 725 -11.99 25.03 23.45
C THR A 725 -10.52 25.00 23.04
N THR A 726 -10.01 26.07 22.45
CA THR A 726 -8.63 26.14 21.98
C THR A 726 -7.82 26.98 22.96
N ALA A 727 -6.79 26.40 23.56
CA ALA A 727 -5.85 27.12 24.42
C ALA A 727 -5.14 28.24 23.65
N ALA A 728 -4.71 29.30 24.35
CA ALA A 728 -3.76 30.25 23.78
C ALA A 728 -2.45 29.53 23.42
N ILE A 729 -1.94 29.76 22.21
CA ILE A 729 -0.76 29.06 21.69
C ILE A 729 0.44 29.97 21.79
N LEU A 730 1.45 29.55 22.54
CA LEU A 730 2.72 30.26 22.71
C LEU A 730 3.84 29.27 22.37
N ALA A 731 4.26 29.20 21.11
CA ALA A 731 5.19 28.16 20.64
C ALA A 731 6.46 28.75 19.98
N GLY A 732 7.64 28.31 20.43
CA GLY A 732 8.92 28.65 19.81
C GLY A 732 9.26 30.15 19.81
N ASN A 733 8.75 30.91 20.77
CA ASN A 733 9.00 32.35 20.86
C ASN A 733 10.33 32.65 21.59
N ASP A 734 10.95 33.79 21.31
CA ASP A 734 12.10 34.34 22.05
C ASP A 734 11.65 35.61 22.77
N VAL A 735 11.47 35.52 24.08
CA VAL A 735 10.85 36.58 24.88
C VAL A 735 11.71 36.99 26.08
N THR A 736 11.60 38.24 26.50
CA THR A 736 12.33 38.71 27.69
C THR A 736 11.70 38.18 28.97
N SER A 737 10.38 38.25 29.12
CA SER A 737 9.66 37.60 30.22
C SER A 737 8.28 37.14 29.76
N LEU A 738 7.73 36.12 30.42
CA LEU A 738 6.47 35.50 30.03
C LEU A 738 5.53 35.36 31.23
N HIS A 739 4.37 36.02 31.19
CA HIS A 739 3.46 36.07 32.33
C HIS A 739 2.03 35.75 31.88
N CYS A 740 1.42 34.74 32.49
CA CYS A 740 0.10 34.29 32.09
C CYS A 740 -0.79 34.09 33.31
N SER A 741 -1.96 34.72 33.36
CA SER A 741 -2.85 34.61 34.51
C SER A 741 -4.32 34.58 34.08
N GLY A 742 -5.09 33.67 34.68
CA GLY A 742 -6.54 33.59 34.47
C GLY A 742 -7.00 33.27 33.04
N ASN A 743 -6.12 32.75 32.18
CA ASN A 743 -6.51 32.30 30.84
C ASN A 743 -7.25 30.96 30.92
N SER A 744 -8.26 30.77 30.08
CA SER A 744 -9.07 29.56 30.02
C SER A 744 -9.34 29.17 28.56
N PRO A 745 -8.83 28.02 28.08
CA PRO A 745 -7.89 27.11 28.75
C PRO A 745 -6.52 27.75 29.05
N ALA A 746 -5.70 27.10 29.89
CA ALA A 746 -4.32 27.55 30.14
C ALA A 746 -3.49 27.51 28.84
N PRO A 747 -2.52 28.44 28.63
CA PRO A 747 -1.75 28.47 27.39
C PRO A 747 -0.86 27.23 27.20
N VAL A 748 -0.52 26.91 25.96
CA VAL A 748 0.27 25.72 25.55
C VAL A 748 1.37 26.08 24.55
N ASP A 749 2.43 25.28 24.48
CA ASP A 749 3.57 25.45 23.56
C ASP A 749 3.59 24.45 22.39
N LEU A 750 2.68 23.47 22.42
CA LEU A 750 2.55 22.41 21.43
C LEU A 750 3.84 21.59 21.22
N GLY A 751 4.71 21.54 22.24
CA GLY A 751 5.99 20.84 22.22
C GLY A 751 7.15 21.63 21.60
N ALA A 752 6.91 22.87 21.15
CA ALA A 752 7.93 23.80 20.69
C ALA A 752 8.20 24.86 21.79
N PRO A 753 9.18 24.63 22.68
CA PRO A 753 9.35 25.44 23.88
C PRO A 753 9.75 26.87 23.58
N ASN A 754 9.30 27.80 24.43
CA ASN A 754 9.69 29.19 24.36
C ASN A 754 11.08 29.40 25.00
N THR A 755 11.87 30.28 24.41
CA THR A 755 13.11 30.79 25.01
C THR A 755 12.80 32.04 25.82
N VAL A 756 12.91 31.94 27.16
CA VAL A 756 12.65 33.06 28.08
C VAL A 756 13.96 33.47 28.75
N ARG A 757 14.36 34.74 28.60
CA ARG A 757 15.63 35.25 29.17
C ARG A 757 15.51 35.70 30.63
N GLY A 758 14.32 36.14 31.03
CA GLY A 758 13.97 36.64 32.35
C GLY A 758 13.04 35.68 33.08
N GLY A 759 12.03 36.21 33.77
CA GLY A 759 11.11 35.41 34.59
C GLY A 759 9.90 34.86 33.83
N THR A 760 9.41 33.70 34.28
CA THR A 760 8.09 33.16 33.94
C THR A 760 7.16 33.21 35.16
N SER A 761 5.85 33.44 34.99
CA SER A 761 4.90 33.32 36.11
C SER A 761 3.48 32.88 35.70
N GLY A 762 2.72 32.46 36.72
CA GLY A 762 1.32 32.05 36.59
C GLY A 762 1.16 30.74 35.84
N GLN A 763 0.46 30.76 34.70
CA GLN A 763 0.14 29.58 33.88
C GLN A 763 1.21 29.25 32.82
N CYS A 764 2.22 30.10 32.66
CA CYS A 764 3.26 29.95 31.64
C CYS A 764 4.59 29.30 32.06
N PRO A 765 4.87 28.94 33.34
CA PRO A 765 6.01 28.08 33.65
C PRO A 765 5.91 26.72 32.94
N GLY A 766 6.96 26.31 32.23
CA GLY A 766 7.03 25.03 31.52
C GLY A 766 6.58 25.06 30.06
N LEU A 767 6.21 26.24 29.54
CA LEU A 767 6.00 26.51 28.11
C LEU A 767 7.28 26.92 27.41
#